data_AF-A0A286DUJ9-F1
#
_entry.id   AF-A0A286DUJ9-F1
#
_cell.length_a   1.000
_cell.length_b   1.000
_cell.length_c   1.000
_cell.angle_alpha   90.00
_cell.angle_beta   90.00
_cell.angle_gamma   90.00
#
_symmetry.space_group_name_H-M   'P 1'
#
loop_
_entity.id
_entity.type
_entity.pdbx_description
1 polymer ?
#
loop_
_entity_poly.entity_id
_entity_poly.type
_entity_poly.pdbx_seq_one_letter_code
_entity_poly.pdbx_strand_id
1 'polypeptide(L)'
;MPHPPEPTAPTTPHAAPTARVPAPGAAPRSAGPPLRQSTEIQGDVLAGFRKDHVHLLLLGFDTPEAARRWLDRLRPRIATTREVADFNRQFSRARRARSGVDPERHRATWRSVGLTHAGLETLIGGAPYADVPRGTTREAFLQGPARRAALLGDAGESAPEHWLFGADGQRAVHAVLTLAADDPEDLKRALAEEHREARDAGLAVVFEQPAGTLAGSLRGREHFGFKDGVSQPGVRDFDEPDPDDPDQQLGKPGTRIVAAGEFLVGHPKDHRLPDWLPEWMRDGSFQVVRRLAQDVPGWWAQAADLAAELRARDAIPPEAGSEWLAARLMGRWRSGAPLTKYPDADPHPDPETDADNDVTYGDDLHGRAVPLCSHLRKTNPRDGLLARVSDPEPVALQGALDGRRLMRRGVPYGARFDPTGGAENGADAPRGLVFVSYQADLVAQFEFVQRSWVEAEDFPVRDPAVGRDAVIGSGGSASFPVRGSDEQVSLTMRPFVRTEGALYAFTPSLTALRRLAAGEIVPGEPPRDRELAAPVVLRRGEVISSGSARLRFEEDSDLRLRNAREEVVWEAGEAGGEAGRAEFREDGRLVLVDAEGAALWATPTEGNAGAVLVVAADGEARIRSADGEVLWRTGTAG
;
A
#
# COMPACT_ATOMS: atom_id res chain seq x y z
N MET A 1 53.97 25.09 -88.66
CA MET A 1 54.47 24.13 -87.67
C MET A 1 53.29 23.66 -86.80
N PRO A 2 52.57 22.61 -87.19
CA PRO A 2 51.65 21.90 -86.30
C PRO A 2 52.26 20.54 -85.92
N HIS A 3 52.34 20.22 -84.62
CA HIS A 3 52.66 18.87 -84.17
C HIS A 3 51.39 18.12 -83.71
N PRO A 4 51.31 16.80 -83.98
CA PRO A 4 50.09 16.02 -83.98
C PRO A 4 49.96 15.16 -82.69
N PRO A 5 48.92 14.31 -82.57
CA PRO A 5 48.31 13.91 -81.30
C PRO A 5 48.88 12.60 -80.73
N GLU A 6 48.49 12.28 -79.49
CA GLU A 6 48.70 10.95 -78.90
C GLU A 6 47.40 10.36 -78.29
N PRO A 7 47.31 9.02 -78.19
CA PRO A 7 46.09 8.27 -78.45
C PRO A 7 45.45 7.63 -77.20
N THR A 8 44.19 7.28 -77.36
CA THR A 8 43.34 6.52 -76.43
C THR A 8 43.62 5.02 -76.44
N ALA A 9 43.53 4.36 -75.28
CA ALA A 9 43.28 2.92 -75.11
C ALA A 9 42.59 2.66 -73.73
N PRO A 10 42.01 1.47 -73.44
CA PRO A 10 40.57 1.24 -73.52
C PRO A 10 39.88 0.89 -72.18
N THR A 11 38.55 0.89 -72.25
CA THR A 11 37.52 0.58 -71.25
C THR A 11 37.56 -0.83 -70.63
N THR A 12 37.22 -0.90 -69.33
CA THR A 12 36.66 -2.07 -68.62
C THR A 12 35.45 -1.64 -67.76
N PRO A 13 34.49 -2.54 -67.47
CA PRO A 13 33.06 -2.19 -67.44
C PRO A 13 32.50 -1.70 -66.09
N HIS A 14 31.40 -0.97 -66.20
CA HIS A 14 30.53 -0.45 -65.15
C HIS A 14 30.10 -1.49 -64.09
N ALA A 15 30.32 -1.16 -62.82
CA ALA A 15 29.50 -1.62 -61.70
C ALA A 15 28.52 -0.51 -61.31
N ALA A 16 27.25 -0.87 -61.11
CA ALA A 16 26.16 0.04 -60.77
C ALA A 16 26.33 0.67 -59.37
N PRO A 17 25.85 1.91 -59.16
CA PRO A 17 25.92 2.57 -57.86
C PRO A 17 24.91 1.95 -56.89
N THR A 18 25.41 1.37 -55.79
CA THR A 18 24.58 0.98 -54.66
C THR A 18 24.03 2.22 -53.99
N ALA A 19 22.70 2.29 -53.91
CA ALA A 19 21.98 3.34 -53.19
C ALA A 19 22.43 3.37 -51.72
N ARG A 20 22.82 4.56 -51.24
CA ARG A 20 23.07 4.82 -49.82
C ARG A 20 21.79 4.51 -49.03
N VAL A 21 21.85 3.48 -48.20
CA VAL A 21 20.89 3.25 -47.12
C VAL A 21 20.91 4.48 -46.20
N PRO A 22 19.76 5.10 -45.89
CA PRO A 22 19.71 6.19 -44.92
C PRO A 22 20.17 5.66 -43.56
N ALA A 23 21.02 6.41 -42.88
CA ALA A 23 21.37 6.11 -41.49
C ALA A 23 20.07 5.96 -40.68
N PRO A 24 19.91 4.89 -39.87
CA PRO A 24 18.77 4.76 -38.99
C PRO A 24 18.76 5.98 -38.07
N GLY A 25 17.65 6.73 -38.12
CA GLY A 25 17.43 7.85 -37.21
C GLY A 25 17.67 7.37 -35.79
N ALA A 26 18.50 8.11 -35.05
CA ALA A 26 18.69 7.85 -33.64
C ALA A 26 17.31 7.76 -32.98
N ALA A 27 16.96 6.57 -32.48
CA ALA A 27 15.78 6.41 -31.64
C ALA A 27 15.86 7.48 -30.54
N PRO A 28 14.75 8.19 -30.23
CA PRO A 28 14.76 9.07 -29.07
C PRO A 28 15.22 8.24 -27.88
N ARG A 29 16.26 8.70 -27.16
CA ARG A 29 16.70 8.12 -25.89
C ARG A 29 15.44 7.83 -25.09
N SER A 30 15.16 6.56 -24.79
CA SER A 30 13.89 6.17 -24.20
C SER A 30 13.60 7.07 -23.01
N ALA A 31 12.51 7.83 -23.09
CA ALA A 31 11.98 8.48 -21.90
C ALA A 31 11.76 7.34 -20.89
N GLY A 32 12.29 7.48 -19.67
CA GLY A 32 12.11 6.47 -18.63
C GLY A 32 10.63 6.20 -18.34
N PRO A 33 10.32 5.27 -17.42
CA PRO A 33 8.94 4.86 -17.16
C PRO A 33 7.98 6.06 -16.95
N PRO A 34 6.79 6.08 -17.56
CA PRO A 34 5.99 7.30 -17.69
C PRO A 34 5.53 7.88 -16.34
N LEU A 35 5.18 7.05 -15.36
CA LEU A 35 4.78 7.54 -14.03
C LEU A 35 5.95 8.19 -13.27
N ARG A 36 7.20 7.80 -13.59
CA ARG A 36 8.39 8.46 -13.02
C ARG A 36 8.53 9.91 -13.48
N GLN A 37 7.90 10.26 -14.60
CA GLN A 37 7.85 11.63 -15.12
C GLN A 37 6.57 12.37 -14.75
N SER A 38 5.71 11.79 -13.91
CA SER A 38 4.42 12.39 -13.54
C SER A 38 4.60 13.69 -12.77
N THR A 39 3.89 14.72 -13.25
CA THR A 39 3.72 16.01 -12.58
C THR A 39 2.37 16.11 -11.86
N GLU A 40 1.53 15.07 -11.97
CA GLU A 40 0.21 15.02 -11.35
C GLU A 40 0.21 14.35 -9.97
N ILE A 41 1.13 13.43 -9.71
CA ILE A 41 1.15 12.63 -8.48
C ILE A 41 2.06 13.29 -7.45
N GLN A 42 1.59 13.48 -6.22
CA GLN A 42 2.41 14.00 -5.11
C GLN A 42 3.58 13.05 -4.81
N GLY A 43 4.77 13.62 -4.61
CA GLY A 43 6.03 12.86 -4.69
C GLY A 43 6.27 11.85 -3.59
N ASP A 44 5.59 11.97 -2.45
CA ASP A 44 5.75 11.00 -1.36
C ASP A 44 5.05 9.66 -1.64
N VAL A 45 4.07 9.64 -2.56
CA VAL A 45 3.30 8.44 -2.92
C VAL A 45 4.20 7.39 -3.59
N LEU A 46 4.71 7.66 -4.79
CA LEU A 46 5.53 6.69 -5.54
C LEU A 46 7.03 6.79 -5.23
N ALA A 47 7.60 7.99 -5.31
CA ALA A 47 9.05 8.18 -5.19
C ALA A 47 9.54 8.14 -3.73
N GLY A 48 8.75 8.71 -2.82
CA GLY A 48 9.06 8.85 -1.39
C GLY A 48 10.08 9.95 -1.14
N PHE A 49 9.83 10.79 -0.12
CA PHE A 49 10.69 11.93 0.19
C PHE A 49 12.11 11.54 0.63
N ARG A 50 12.25 10.44 1.38
CA ARG A 50 13.55 9.89 1.85
C ARG A 50 14.43 10.97 2.53
N LYS A 51 13.87 11.61 3.54
CA LYS A 51 14.51 12.69 4.30
C LYS A 51 14.67 12.31 5.76
N ASP A 52 15.70 12.88 6.40
CA ASP A 52 16.03 12.59 7.79
C ASP A 52 15.16 13.36 8.79
N HIS A 53 14.60 14.50 8.40
CA HIS A 53 13.76 15.32 9.26
C HIS A 53 12.35 15.45 8.67
N VAL A 54 11.34 15.09 9.46
CA VAL A 54 9.94 15.07 9.03
C VAL A 54 9.06 15.75 10.08
N HIS A 55 8.04 16.46 9.64
CA HIS A 55 7.02 17.02 10.51
C HIS A 55 5.65 16.87 9.88
N LEU A 56 4.69 16.30 10.60
CA LEU A 56 3.28 16.27 10.17
C LEU A 56 2.51 17.35 10.93
N LEU A 57 1.92 18.28 10.19
CA LEU A 57 0.93 19.23 10.70
C LEU A 57 -0.47 18.70 10.42
N LEU A 58 -1.23 18.42 11.48
CA LEU A 58 -2.63 18.03 11.37
C LEU A 58 -3.50 19.27 11.51
N LEU A 59 -4.19 19.65 10.44
CA LEU A 59 -4.89 20.92 10.34
C LEU A 59 -6.41 20.71 10.31
N GLY A 60 -7.14 21.61 10.97
CA GLY A 60 -8.58 21.74 10.92
C GLY A 60 -8.99 23.10 10.35
N PHE A 61 -10.11 23.14 9.65
CA PHE A 61 -10.68 24.37 9.07
C PHE A 61 -12.19 24.37 9.16
N ASP A 62 -12.78 25.52 9.47
CA ASP A 62 -14.22 25.61 9.77
C ASP A 62 -15.07 26.08 8.56
N THR A 63 -14.43 26.65 7.52
CA THR A 63 -15.14 27.17 6.33
C THR A 63 -14.47 26.74 5.02
N PRO A 64 -15.24 26.49 3.95
CA PRO A 64 -14.70 26.19 2.62
C PRO A 64 -13.79 27.30 2.11
N GLU A 65 -14.12 28.57 2.34
CA GLU A 65 -13.34 29.70 1.83
C GLU A 65 -11.94 29.76 2.46
N ALA A 66 -11.83 29.52 3.78
CA ALA A 66 -10.55 29.44 4.47
C ALA A 66 -9.70 28.28 3.94
N ALA A 67 -10.31 27.10 3.83
CA ALA A 67 -9.65 25.90 3.35
C ALA A 67 -9.14 26.05 1.90
N ARG A 68 -9.97 26.59 1.01
CA ARG A 68 -9.65 26.82 -0.40
C ARG A 68 -8.53 27.84 -0.57
N ARG A 69 -8.56 28.96 0.17
CA ARG A 69 -7.48 29.96 0.15
C ARG A 69 -6.14 29.38 0.60
N TRP A 70 -6.14 28.60 1.68
CA TRP A 70 -4.94 27.93 2.16
C TRP A 70 -4.41 26.93 1.11
N LEU A 71 -5.30 26.11 0.55
CA LEU A 71 -4.92 25.09 -0.43
C LEU A 71 -4.35 25.71 -1.72
N ASP A 72 -4.90 26.82 -2.18
CA ASP A 72 -4.40 27.55 -3.35
C ASP A 72 -2.95 28.05 -3.14
N ARG A 73 -2.63 28.54 -1.94
CA ARG A 73 -1.27 28.98 -1.58
C ARG A 73 -0.29 27.81 -1.34
N LEU A 74 -0.80 26.66 -0.87
CA LEU A 74 0.00 25.47 -0.64
C LEU A 74 0.40 24.77 -1.94
N ARG A 75 -0.54 24.59 -2.88
CA ARG A 75 -0.37 23.75 -4.07
C ARG A 75 0.91 24.02 -4.88
N PRO A 76 1.37 25.26 -5.13
CA PRO A 76 2.61 25.53 -5.85
C PRO A 76 3.89 25.01 -5.16
N ARG A 77 3.80 24.66 -3.87
CA ARG A 77 4.92 24.22 -3.02
C ARG A 77 4.87 22.70 -2.75
N ILE A 78 3.87 21.99 -3.28
CA ILE A 78 3.74 20.55 -3.18
C ILE A 78 4.69 19.88 -4.18
N ALA A 79 5.47 18.93 -3.70
CA ALA A 79 6.45 18.22 -4.52
C ALA A 79 5.75 17.14 -5.36
N THR A 80 6.16 17.00 -6.62
CA THR A 80 5.66 15.98 -7.56
C THR A 80 6.53 14.73 -7.58
N THR A 81 5.99 13.62 -8.07
CA THR A 81 6.72 12.36 -8.28
C THR A 81 7.95 12.58 -9.16
N ARG A 82 7.83 13.36 -10.24
CA ARG A 82 8.95 13.69 -11.11
C ARG A 82 10.09 14.37 -10.36
N GLU A 83 9.80 15.45 -9.62
CA GLU A 83 10.81 16.21 -8.88
C GLU A 83 11.54 15.35 -7.86
N VAL A 84 10.77 14.57 -7.07
CA VAL A 84 11.34 13.71 -6.03
C VAL A 84 12.12 12.54 -6.66
N ALA A 85 11.62 11.92 -7.72
CA ALA A 85 12.32 10.82 -8.40
C ALA A 85 13.63 11.29 -9.05
N ASP A 86 13.64 12.46 -9.68
CA ASP A 86 14.85 13.02 -10.28
C ASP A 86 15.86 13.45 -9.23
N PHE A 87 15.42 14.07 -8.12
CA PHE A 87 16.27 14.35 -6.98
C PHE A 87 16.89 13.07 -6.40
N ASN A 88 16.07 12.04 -6.13
CA ASN A 88 16.54 10.77 -5.56
C ASN A 88 17.57 10.08 -6.46
N ARG A 89 17.38 10.15 -7.78
CA ARG A 89 18.32 9.61 -8.77
C ARG A 89 19.65 10.35 -8.74
N GLN A 90 19.62 11.69 -8.69
CA GLN A 90 20.81 12.53 -8.64
C GLN A 90 21.57 12.33 -7.33
N PHE A 91 20.86 12.32 -6.19
CA PHE A 91 21.41 12.07 -4.87
C PHE A 91 22.09 10.69 -4.81
N SER A 92 21.42 9.64 -5.27
CA SER A 92 21.96 8.27 -5.30
C SER A 92 23.21 8.16 -6.19
N ARG A 93 23.22 8.83 -7.36
CA ARG A 93 24.41 8.90 -8.23
C ARG A 93 25.57 9.64 -7.55
N ALA A 94 25.30 10.77 -6.90
CA ALA A 94 26.32 11.55 -6.19
C ALA A 94 26.91 10.80 -4.99
N ARG A 95 26.06 10.10 -4.21
CA ARG A 95 26.48 9.25 -3.08
C ARG A 95 27.36 8.08 -3.54
N ARG A 96 27.00 7.40 -4.64
CA ARG A 96 27.85 6.35 -5.23
C ARG A 96 29.21 6.89 -5.71
N ALA A 97 29.23 8.07 -6.31
CA ALA A 97 30.47 8.73 -6.71
C ALA A 97 31.36 9.17 -5.53
N ARG A 98 30.81 9.21 -4.30
CA ARG A 98 31.49 9.57 -3.06
C ARG A 98 31.60 8.40 -2.06
N SER A 99 31.62 7.17 -2.57
CA SER A 99 31.81 5.96 -1.75
C SER A 99 30.82 5.84 -0.58
N GLY A 100 29.56 6.24 -0.77
CA GLY A 100 28.51 6.11 0.25
C GLY A 100 28.28 7.37 1.10
N VAL A 101 29.12 8.42 0.97
CA VAL A 101 28.95 9.67 1.72
C VAL A 101 27.87 10.56 1.12
N ASP A 102 26.97 11.06 1.95
CA ASP A 102 25.87 11.92 1.54
C ASP A 102 26.37 13.24 0.91
N PRO A 103 25.82 13.67 -0.23
CA PRO A 103 26.22 14.90 -0.91
C PRO A 103 25.75 16.17 -0.18
N GLU A 104 26.66 16.84 0.55
CA GLU A 104 26.37 18.03 1.38
C GLU A 104 25.54 19.16 0.71
N ARG A 105 25.70 19.36 -0.60
CA ARG A 105 25.05 20.44 -1.37
C ARG A 105 23.76 20.03 -2.09
N HIS A 106 23.35 18.76 -2.01
CA HIS A 106 22.10 18.29 -2.61
C HIS A 106 21.06 18.14 -1.50
N ARG A 107 20.38 19.25 -1.20
CA ARG A 107 19.36 19.33 -0.16
C ARG A 107 18.02 19.74 -0.78
N ALA A 108 16.93 19.26 -0.20
CA ALA A 108 15.58 19.63 -0.58
C ALA A 108 14.65 19.68 0.64
N THR A 109 13.61 20.49 0.52
CA THR A 109 12.45 20.46 1.40
C THR A 109 11.23 20.12 0.57
N TRP A 110 10.53 19.06 0.95
CA TRP A 110 9.36 18.56 0.26
C TRP A 110 8.11 18.73 1.11
N ARG A 111 6.97 18.88 0.42
CA ARG A 111 5.64 18.98 1.02
C ARG A 111 4.67 18.06 0.29
N SER A 112 3.83 17.38 1.05
CA SER A 112 2.71 16.56 0.56
C SER A 112 1.48 16.83 1.44
N VAL A 113 0.28 16.77 0.87
CA VAL A 113 -0.98 16.97 1.59
C VAL A 113 -1.97 15.85 1.31
N GLY A 114 -2.42 15.22 2.39
CA GLY A 114 -3.59 14.35 2.42
C GLY A 114 -4.79 15.08 3.02
N LEU A 115 -6.00 14.79 2.53
CA LEU A 115 -7.26 15.36 3.00
C LEU A 115 -8.15 14.25 3.55
N THR A 116 -8.63 14.38 4.78
CA THR A 116 -9.58 13.40 5.35
C THR A 116 -10.95 13.53 4.68
N HIS A 117 -11.86 12.57 4.90
CA HIS A 117 -13.21 12.67 4.35
C HIS A 117 -13.90 13.97 4.80
N ALA A 118 -13.83 14.32 6.09
CA ALA A 118 -14.37 15.57 6.63
C ALA A 118 -13.72 16.82 6.00
N GLY A 119 -12.42 16.76 5.72
CA GLY A 119 -11.71 17.84 5.02
C GLY A 119 -12.16 18.01 3.58
N LEU A 120 -12.35 16.91 2.85
CA LEU A 120 -12.89 16.94 1.49
C LEU A 120 -14.33 17.44 1.47
N GLU A 121 -15.17 16.97 2.38
CA GLU A 121 -16.56 17.41 2.51
C GLU A 121 -16.64 18.92 2.71
N THR A 122 -15.80 19.47 3.58
CA THR A 122 -15.72 20.91 3.81
C THR A 122 -15.18 21.66 2.59
N LEU A 123 -14.12 21.18 1.94
CA LEU A 123 -13.55 21.82 0.74
C LEU A 123 -14.51 21.82 -0.45
N ILE A 124 -15.29 20.75 -0.62
CA ILE A 124 -16.25 20.58 -1.71
C ILE A 124 -17.56 21.32 -1.39
N GLY A 125 -17.96 21.40 -0.12
CA GLY A 125 -19.26 21.91 0.31
C GLY A 125 -20.36 20.84 0.28
N GLY A 126 -19.97 19.57 0.47
CA GLY A 126 -20.84 18.39 0.43
C GLY A 126 -20.05 17.11 0.22
N ALA A 127 -20.73 15.97 0.21
CA ALA A 127 -20.07 14.67 0.13
C ALA A 127 -19.20 14.52 -1.14
N PRO A 128 -17.97 13.98 -1.03
CA PRO A 128 -17.06 13.78 -2.16
C PRO A 128 -17.59 12.79 -3.22
N TYR A 129 -18.56 11.95 -2.84
CA TYR A 129 -19.26 10.99 -3.67
C TYR A 129 -20.65 10.72 -3.07
N ALA A 130 -21.65 10.37 -3.90
CA ALA A 130 -23.01 10.10 -3.44
C ALA A 130 -23.22 8.66 -2.96
N ASP A 131 -22.54 7.71 -3.60
CA ASP A 131 -22.70 6.28 -3.33
C ASP A 131 -21.60 5.77 -2.38
N VAL A 132 -22.02 5.06 -1.33
CA VAL A 132 -21.13 4.47 -0.32
C VAL A 132 -21.57 3.02 -0.03
N PRO A 133 -21.18 2.05 -0.87
CA PRO A 133 -21.53 0.65 -0.64
C PRO A 133 -20.77 0.11 0.59
N ARG A 134 -21.43 -0.76 1.37
CA ARG A 134 -20.80 -1.44 2.51
C ARG A 134 -19.59 -2.28 2.08
N GLY A 135 -18.58 -2.35 2.92
CA GLY A 135 -17.36 -3.13 2.73
C GLY A 135 -16.37 -2.52 1.74
N THR A 136 -16.55 -1.26 1.32
CA THR A 136 -15.70 -0.62 0.30
C THR A 136 -14.77 0.43 0.87
N THR A 137 -13.74 0.80 0.10
CA THR A 137 -12.83 1.92 0.44
C THR A 137 -13.57 3.23 0.71
N ARG A 138 -14.71 3.48 0.04
CA ARG A 138 -15.54 4.69 0.28
C ARG A 138 -16.14 4.69 1.68
N GLU A 139 -16.62 3.53 2.14
CA GLU A 139 -17.17 3.38 3.49
C GLU A 139 -16.05 3.52 4.53
N ALA A 140 -14.92 2.82 4.34
CA ALA A 140 -13.79 2.90 5.25
C ALA A 140 -13.27 4.35 5.37
N PHE A 141 -13.14 5.06 4.25
CA PHE A 141 -12.70 6.45 4.23
C PHE A 141 -13.70 7.41 4.89
N LEU A 142 -15.00 7.21 4.67
CA LEU A 142 -16.06 7.97 5.34
C LEU A 142 -16.06 7.75 6.87
N GLN A 143 -15.93 6.49 7.30
CA GLN A 143 -15.97 6.14 8.71
C GLN A 143 -14.71 6.58 9.47
N GLY A 144 -13.55 6.54 8.81
CA GLY A 144 -12.25 6.78 9.45
C GLY A 144 -11.84 5.65 10.40
N PRO A 145 -10.57 5.64 10.84
CA PRO A 145 -10.02 4.50 11.60
C PRO A 145 -10.63 4.34 13.00
N ALA A 146 -11.12 5.40 13.64
CA ALA A 146 -11.70 5.31 14.99
C ALA A 146 -12.96 4.42 15.01
N ARG A 147 -13.85 4.57 14.02
CA ARG A 147 -15.02 3.70 13.86
C ARG A 147 -14.67 2.30 13.37
N ARG A 148 -13.50 2.15 12.78
CA ARG A 148 -12.93 0.90 12.28
C ARG A 148 -12.07 0.19 13.32
N ALA A 149 -11.87 0.77 14.51
CA ALA A 149 -10.89 0.35 15.51
C ALA A 149 -10.97 -1.14 15.88
N ALA A 150 -12.18 -1.66 16.08
CA ALA A 150 -12.39 -3.07 16.39
C ALA A 150 -11.85 -4.02 15.31
N LEU A 151 -11.92 -3.62 14.03
CA LEU A 151 -11.40 -4.40 12.92
C LEU A 151 -9.88 -4.27 12.77
N LEU A 152 -9.30 -3.20 13.32
CA LEU A 152 -7.88 -2.89 13.26
C LEU A 152 -7.10 -3.44 14.47
N GLY A 153 -7.78 -4.06 15.44
CA GLY A 153 -7.18 -4.50 16.71
C GLY A 153 -6.96 -3.39 17.73
N ASP A 154 -7.55 -2.20 17.50
CA ASP A 154 -7.41 -1.03 18.36
C ASP A 154 -8.39 -1.10 19.53
N ALA A 155 -8.01 -1.87 20.55
CA ALA A 155 -8.75 -2.08 21.79
C ALA A 155 -7.85 -1.89 23.02
N GLY A 156 -8.44 -1.85 24.22
CA GLY A 156 -7.70 -1.64 25.46
C GLY A 156 -6.93 -0.31 25.40
N GLU A 157 -5.63 -0.33 25.70
CA GLU A 157 -4.82 0.89 25.66
C GLU A 157 -4.66 1.51 24.26
N SER A 158 -4.90 0.73 23.19
CA SER A 158 -4.90 1.21 21.80
C SER A 158 -6.26 1.74 21.36
N ALA A 159 -7.29 1.71 22.21
CA ALA A 159 -8.64 2.11 21.84
C ALA A 159 -8.75 3.63 21.55
N PRO A 160 -9.67 4.06 20.66
CA PRO A 160 -9.80 5.46 20.26
C PRO A 160 -9.94 6.48 21.39
N GLU A 161 -10.52 6.10 22.52
CA GLU A 161 -10.63 6.92 23.73
C GLU A 161 -9.28 7.36 24.31
N HIS A 162 -8.18 6.69 23.97
CA HIS A 162 -6.82 7.02 24.39
C HIS A 162 -6.01 7.76 23.33
N TRP A 163 -6.58 7.98 22.13
CA TRP A 163 -5.86 8.61 21.04
C TRP A 163 -5.66 10.11 21.25
N LEU A 164 -4.54 10.63 20.75
CA LEU A 164 -4.21 12.06 20.76
C LEU A 164 -4.91 12.83 19.64
N PHE A 165 -5.25 12.15 18.54
CA PHE A 165 -5.98 12.71 17.41
C PHE A 165 -6.77 11.62 16.67
N GLY A 166 -7.78 12.04 15.91
CA GLY A 166 -8.52 11.19 14.98
C GLY A 166 -9.64 10.35 15.62
N ALA A 167 -9.88 10.49 16.93
CA ALA A 167 -11.01 9.86 17.60
C ALA A 167 -12.30 10.70 17.51
N ASP A 168 -13.45 10.02 17.57
CA ASP A 168 -14.75 10.68 17.61
C ASP A 168 -14.85 11.60 18.85
N GLY A 169 -15.43 12.80 18.67
CA GLY A 169 -15.55 13.81 19.72
C GLY A 169 -14.34 14.73 19.90
N GLN A 170 -13.21 14.44 19.25
CA GLN A 170 -12.08 15.36 19.15
C GLN A 170 -12.31 16.41 18.05
N ARG A 171 -11.49 17.47 18.03
CA ARG A 171 -11.49 18.39 16.89
C ARG A 171 -11.11 17.62 15.63
N ALA A 172 -11.96 17.69 14.61
CA ALA A 172 -11.74 16.99 13.35
C ALA A 172 -10.43 17.45 12.70
N VAL A 173 -9.61 16.48 12.29
CA VAL A 173 -8.48 16.72 11.40
C VAL A 173 -9.01 16.69 9.98
N HIS A 174 -8.77 17.77 9.24
CA HIS A 174 -9.22 17.92 7.84
C HIS A 174 -8.07 17.71 6.85
N ALA A 175 -6.84 18.05 7.22
CA ALA A 175 -5.66 17.85 6.38
C ALA A 175 -4.47 17.33 7.16
N VAL A 176 -3.69 16.46 6.50
CA VAL A 176 -2.38 15.97 6.93
C VAL A 176 -1.35 16.62 6.02
N LEU A 177 -0.59 17.60 6.53
CA LEU A 177 0.49 18.23 5.79
C LEU A 177 1.83 17.65 6.25
N THR A 178 2.48 16.87 5.38
CA THR A 178 3.80 16.31 5.61
C THR A 178 4.86 17.24 5.06
N LEU A 179 5.76 17.71 5.93
CA LEU A 179 6.98 18.41 5.56
C LEU A 179 8.18 17.50 5.80
N ALA A 180 9.12 17.48 4.86
CA ALA A 180 10.32 16.66 4.98
C ALA A 180 11.53 17.39 4.43
N ALA A 181 12.66 17.40 5.15
CA ALA A 181 13.87 18.08 4.70
C ALA A 181 15.16 17.31 5.08
N ASP A 182 16.22 17.51 4.30
CA ASP A 182 17.56 16.97 4.61
C ASP A 182 18.23 17.73 5.77
N ASP A 183 17.85 18.99 5.99
CA ASP A 183 18.43 19.86 7.02
C ASP A 183 17.36 20.31 8.03
N PRO A 184 17.66 20.27 9.34
CA PRO A 184 16.68 20.60 10.37
C PRO A 184 16.31 22.09 10.39
N GLU A 185 17.21 23.00 10.01
CA GLU A 185 16.89 24.43 9.91
C GLU A 185 16.04 24.73 8.67
N ASP A 186 16.22 23.99 7.58
CA ASP A 186 15.33 24.07 6.41
C ASP A 186 13.91 23.64 6.79
N LEU A 187 13.78 22.51 7.51
CA LEU A 187 12.48 22.05 8.03
C LEU A 187 11.85 23.10 8.95
N LYS A 188 12.61 23.67 9.88
CA LYS A 188 12.14 24.70 10.81
C LYS A 188 11.62 25.94 10.09
N ARG A 189 12.31 26.40 9.03
CA ARG A 189 11.84 27.54 8.22
C ARG A 189 10.56 27.21 7.46
N ALA A 190 10.48 26.03 6.86
CA ALA A 190 9.27 25.57 6.18
C ALA A 190 8.09 25.43 7.14
N LEU A 191 8.31 24.87 8.33
CA LEU A 191 7.31 24.74 9.38
C LEU A 191 6.80 26.12 9.83
N ALA A 192 7.70 27.08 10.04
CA ALA A 192 7.32 28.45 10.39
C ALA A 192 6.51 29.15 9.28
N GLU A 193 6.77 28.82 8.01
CA GLU A 193 5.99 29.28 6.86
C GLU A 193 4.58 28.70 6.88
N GLU A 194 4.42 27.38 7.03
CA GLU A 194 3.08 26.76 7.06
C GLU A 194 2.26 27.19 8.28
N HIS A 195 2.92 27.42 9.41
CA HIS A 195 2.27 28.00 10.59
C HIS A 195 1.73 29.41 10.32
N ARG A 196 2.43 30.23 9.52
CA ARG A 196 1.91 31.53 9.08
C ARG A 196 0.75 31.37 8.12
N GLU A 197 0.88 30.51 7.11
CA GLU A 197 -0.19 30.28 6.12
C GLU A 197 -1.47 29.76 6.77
N ALA A 198 -1.36 28.82 7.73
CA ALA A 198 -2.48 28.31 8.49
C ALA A 198 -3.15 29.44 9.30
N ARG A 199 -2.38 30.25 10.04
CA ARG A 199 -2.92 31.38 10.81
C ARG A 199 -3.59 32.43 9.92
N ASP A 200 -2.96 32.82 8.82
CA ASP A 200 -3.47 33.84 7.90
C ASP A 200 -4.77 33.39 7.22
N ALA A 201 -4.93 32.09 6.98
CA ALA A 201 -6.15 31.51 6.45
C ALA A 201 -7.22 31.23 7.53
N GLY A 202 -6.87 31.29 8.83
CA GLY A 202 -7.77 31.01 9.95
C GLY A 202 -7.93 29.51 10.26
N LEU A 203 -6.94 28.69 9.91
CA LEU A 203 -6.89 27.26 10.21
C LEU A 203 -6.41 27.02 11.64
N ALA A 204 -6.85 25.91 12.21
CA ALA A 204 -6.35 25.41 13.48
C ALA A 204 -5.32 24.30 13.28
N VAL A 205 -4.25 24.34 14.05
CA VAL A 205 -3.34 23.21 14.21
C VAL A 205 -3.92 22.31 15.28
N VAL A 206 -4.46 21.16 14.86
CA VAL A 206 -5.08 20.16 15.75
C VAL A 206 -4.02 19.37 16.50
N PHE A 207 -2.95 18.99 15.79
CA PHE A 207 -1.84 18.23 16.35
C PHE A 207 -0.58 18.42 15.49
N GLU A 208 0.58 18.30 16.13
CA GLU A 208 1.89 18.39 15.49
C GLU A 208 2.71 17.16 15.84
N GLN A 209 3.29 16.52 14.83
CA GLN A 209 4.12 15.33 15.03
C GLN A 209 5.52 15.55 14.44
N PRO A 210 6.51 15.91 15.28
CA PRO A 210 7.91 15.85 14.87
C PRO A 210 8.35 14.39 14.75
N ALA A 211 9.05 14.06 13.67
CA ALA A 211 9.56 12.73 13.39
C ALA A 211 10.88 12.83 12.62
N GLY A 212 11.65 11.75 12.57
CA GLY A 212 12.87 11.72 11.80
C GLY A 212 13.66 10.44 11.97
N THR A 213 14.69 10.32 11.15
CA THR A 213 15.68 9.26 11.28
C THR A 213 16.33 9.33 12.67
N LEU A 214 16.43 8.19 13.35
CA LEU A 214 17.11 8.12 14.64
C LEU A 214 18.61 8.40 14.50
N ALA A 215 19.20 9.05 15.51
CA ALA A 215 20.62 9.40 15.51
C ALA A 215 21.54 8.23 15.92
N GLY A 216 22.81 8.35 15.57
CA GLY A 216 23.88 7.43 16.00
C GLY A 216 23.68 6.00 15.49
N SER A 217 23.88 5.01 16.37
CA SER A 217 23.82 3.58 16.01
C SER A 217 22.44 3.08 15.59
N LEU A 218 21.39 3.89 15.70
CA LEU A 218 20.03 3.56 15.27
C LEU A 218 19.66 4.22 13.93
N ARG A 219 20.58 4.91 13.25
CA ARG A 219 20.31 5.46 11.92
C ARG A 219 19.82 4.35 10.98
N GLY A 220 18.71 4.62 10.29
CA GLY A 220 18.05 3.66 9.39
C GLY A 220 17.28 2.52 10.10
N ARG A 221 17.09 2.60 11.41
CA ARG A 221 16.39 1.60 12.23
C ARG A 221 15.20 2.23 12.96
N GLU A 222 14.22 1.40 13.32
CA GLU A 222 13.15 1.76 14.26
C GLU A 222 13.59 1.56 15.72
N HIS A 223 12.73 1.88 16.70
CA HIS A 223 13.11 1.94 18.11
C HIS A 223 13.42 0.59 18.77
N PHE A 224 12.87 -0.52 18.29
CA PHE A 224 13.30 -1.85 18.72
C PHE A 224 14.70 -2.20 18.18
N GLY A 225 15.20 -1.46 17.19
CA GLY A 225 16.56 -1.51 16.67
C GLY A 225 16.71 -2.29 15.36
N PHE A 226 15.63 -2.56 14.66
CA PHE A 226 15.59 -3.26 13.37
C PHE A 226 15.64 -2.28 12.20
N LYS A 227 16.39 -2.64 11.15
CA LYS A 227 16.42 -1.88 9.90
C LYS A 227 15.03 -1.87 9.26
N ASP A 228 14.47 -0.69 9.06
CA ASP A 228 13.17 -0.50 8.41
C ASP A 228 13.35 0.03 6.97
N GLY A 229 12.28 0.02 6.18
CA GLY A 229 12.26 0.53 4.80
C GLY A 229 12.91 -0.40 3.78
N VAL A 230 13.31 -1.62 4.18
CA VAL A 230 13.98 -2.61 3.31
C VAL A 230 13.08 -3.09 2.17
N SER A 231 11.89 -3.61 2.50
CA SER A 231 10.98 -4.20 1.52
C SER A 231 9.85 -3.22 1.19
N GLN A 232 9.88 -2.71 -0.04
CA GLN A 232 8.84 -1.91 -0.68
C GLN A 232 8.50 -2.57 -2.02
N PRO A 233 7.25 -2.56 -2.49
CA PRO A 233 6.95 -3.02 -3.84
C PRO A 233 7.57 -2.07 -4.87
N GLY A 234 8.06 -2.63 -5.98
CA GLY A 234 8.28 -1.87 -7.20
C GLY A 234 6.92 -1.57 -7.86
N VAL A 235 6.84 -0.51 -8.66
CA VAL A 235 5.57 -0.10 -9.29
C VAL A 235 5.70 -0.11 -10.81
N ARG A 236 4.78 -0.81 -11.49
CA ARG A 236 4.71 -0.85 -12.96
C ARG A 236 4.58 0.56 -13.51
N ASP A 237 5.24 0.83 -14.63
CA ASP A 237 5.31 2.14 -15.28
C ASP A 237 6.03 3.25 -14.46
N PHE A 238 6.55 2.93 -13.28
CA PHE A 238 7.40 3.83 -12.48
C PHE A 238 8.82 3.25 -12.31
N ASP A 239 8.96 2.01 -11.85
CA ASP A 239 10.21 1.29 -11.72
C ASP A 239 10.59 0.56 -13.02
N GLU A 240 11.89 0.53 -13.30
CA GLU A 240 12.42 -0.17 -14.47
C GLU A 240 12.43 -1.68 -14.17
N PRO A 241 11.82 -2.52 -15.02
CA PRO A 241 11.85 -3.98 -14.86
C PRO A 241 13.24 -4.52 -15.14
N ASP A 242 13.60 -5.60 -14.45
CA ASP A 242 14.82 -6.35 -14.73
C ASP A 242 14.70 -7.08 -16.08
N PRO A 243 15.70 -7.00 -16.98
CA PRO A 243 15.66 -7.71 -18.26
C PRO A 243 15.56 -9.23 -18.13
N ASP A 244 16.11 -9.81 -17.06
CA ASP A 244 16.14 -11.25 -16.85
C ASP A 244 14.89 -11.75 -16.10
N ASP A 245 14.25 -10.88 -15.30
CA ASP A 245 12.97 -11.13 -14.63
C ASP A 245 12.09 -9.86 -14.62
N PRO A 246 11.21 -9.68 -15.62
CA PRO A 246 10.38 -8.47 -15.77
C PRO A 246 9.40 -8.21 -14.61
N ASP A 247 9.14 -9.21 -13.78
CA ASP A 247 8.31 -9.09 -12.58
C ASP A 247 9.09 -8.49 -11.40
N GLN A 248 10.40 -8.29 -11.53
CA GLN A 248 11.25 -7.67 -10.53
C GLN A 248 11.81 -6.32 -10.97
N GLN A 249 12.11 -5.47 -10.00
CA GLN A 249 12.78 -4.20 -10.24
C GLN A 249 14.26 -4.42 -10.59
N LEU A 250 14.71 -3.77 -11.67
CA LEU A 250 16.10 -3.76 -12.11
C LEU A 250 17.06 -3.43 -10.97
N GLY A 251 18.03 -4.32 -10.76
CA GLY A 251 19.08 -4.16 -9.75
C GLY A 251 18.57 -4.26 -8.30
N LYS A 252 17.36 -4.77 -8.08
CA LYS A 252 16.80 -5.05 -6.74
C LYS A 252 16.12 -6.41 -6.67
N PRO A 253 16.90 -7.51 -6.62
CA PRO A 253 16.37 -8.85 -6.45
C PRO A 253 15.36 -8.98 -5.28
N GLY A 254 14.29 -9.73 -5.50
CA GLY A 254 13.16 -9.90 -4.58
C GLY A 254 12.20 -8.71 -4.48
N THR A 255 12.41 -7.64 -5.26
CA THR A 255 11.54 -6.46 -5.29
C THR A 255 10.54 -6.57 -6.44
N ARG A 256 9.43 -7.24 -6.16
CA ARG A 256 8.34 -7.44 -7.13
C ARG A 256 7.72 -6.13 -7.62
N ILE A 257 7.51 -6.03 -8.94
CA ILE A 257 6.79 -4.95 -9.63
C ILE A 257 5.29 -5.25 -9.63
N VAL A 258 4.53 -4.35 -9.01
CA VAL A 258 3.08 -4.46 -8.83
C VAL A 258 2.37 -3.44 -9.73
N ALA A 259 1.13 -3.74 -10.14
CA ALA A 259 0.33 -2.83 -10.97
C ALA A 259 0.15 -1.46 -10.29
N ALA A 260 0.27 -0.37 -11.06
CA ALA A 260 0.15 0.98 -10.50
C ALA A 260 -1.22 1.28 -9.87
N GLY A 261 -2.29 0.63 -10.36
CA GLY A 261 -3.63 0.74 -9.79
C GLY A 261 -3.77 0.19 -8.37
N GLU A 262 -2.77 -0.54 -7.87
CA GLU A 262 -2.71 -0.92 -6.45
C GLU A 262 -2.35 0.27 -5.55
N PHE A 263 -1.74 1.33 -6.11
CA PHE A 263 -1.31 2.50 -5.33
C PHE A 263 -1.98 3.81 -5.78
N LEU A 264 -2.46 3.87 -7.02
CA LEU A 264 -3.07 5.05 -7.61
C LEU A 264 -4.51 4.77 -8.05
N VAL A 265 -5.43 5.65 -7.65
CA VAL A 265 -6.82 5.63 -8.10
C VAL A 265 -6.90 5.91 -9.60
N GLY A 266 -7.76 5.17 -10.30
CA GLY A 266 -8.00 5.32 -11.74
C GLY A 266 -6.96 4.62 -12.65
N HIS A 267 -6.01 3.88 -12.09
CA HIS A 267 -5.07 3.07 -12.87
C HIS A 267 -5.46 1.58 -12.89
N PRO A 268 -4.99 0.79 -13.87
CA PRO A 268 -5.25 -0.64 -13.91
C PRO A 268 -4.77 -1.36 -12.64
N LYS A 269 -5.69 -2.06 -11.99
CA LYS A 269 -5.46 -2.92 -10.81
C LYS A 269 -5.08 -4.34 -11.23
N ASP A 270 -4.53 -5.09 -10.30
CA ASP A 270 -4.28 -6.51 -10.49
C ASP A 270 -5.56 -7.32 -10.20
N HIS A 271 -6.17 -7.91 -11.26
CA HIS A 271 -7.36 -8.77 -11.24
C HIS A 271 -8.40 -8.39 -10.16
N ARG A 272 -8.80 -7.12 -10.10
CA ARG A 272 -9.85 -6.59 -9.21
C ARG A 272 -10.82 -5.73 -10.01
N LEU A 273 -12.04 -5.60 -9.51
CA LEU A 273 -13.01 -4.68 -10.08
C LEU A 273 -12.46 -3.24 -10.08
N PRO A 274 -12.89 -2.41 -11.06
CA PRO A 274 -12.67 -0.97 -10.99
C PRO A 274 -13.22 -0.41 -9.67
N ASP A 275 -12.57 0.61 -9.10
CA ASP A 275 -13.07 1.24 -7.86
C ASP A 275 -14.30 2.13 -8.11
N TRP A 276 -14.55 2.51 -9.37
CA TRP A 276 -15.58 3.46 -9.81
C TRP A 276 -15.55 4.80 -9.06
N LEU A 277 -14.39 5.17 -8.49
CA LEU A 277 -14.24 6.44 -7.79
C LEU A 277 -14.45 7.60 -8.77
N PRO A 278 -14.91 8.78 -8.29
CA PRO A 278 -15.05 9.95 -9.14
C PRO A 278 -13.77 10.26 -9.90
N GLU A 279 -13.89 10.66 -11.17
CA GLU A 279 -12.74 10.88 -12.06
C GLU A 279 -11.74 11.91 -11.50
N TRP A 280 -12.22 12.88 -10.72
CA TRP A 280 -11.35 13.88 -10.09
C TRP A 280 -10.37 13.26 -9.07
N MET A 281 -10.61 12.05 -8.58
CA MET A 281 -9.71 11.31 -7.68
C MET A 281 -8.59 10.56 -8.42
N ARG A 282 -8.59 10.54 -9.76
CA ARG A 282 -7.52 9.92 -10.55
C ARG A 282 -6.14 10.47 -10.16
N ASP A 283 -5.14 9.59 -10.18
CA ASP A 283 -3.74 9.88 -9.82
C ASP A 283 -3.52 10.23 -8.33
N GLY A 284 -4.58 10.15 -7.52
CA GLY A 284 -4.47 10.23 -6.07
C GLY A 284 -4.30 8.86 -5.41
N SER A 285 -4.04 8.88 -4.10
CA SER A 285 -3.84 7.68 -3.30
C SER A 285 -4.46 7.85 -1.91
N PHE A 286 -5.07 6.82 -1.35
CA PHE A 286 -5.44 6.83 0.05
C PHE A 286 -4.19 6.75 0.92
N GLN A 287 -4.18 7.54 1.98
CA GLN A 287 -3.11 7.63 2.95
C GLN A 287 -3.62 7.12 4.30
N VAL A 288 -2.88 6.21 4.90
CA VAL A 288 -3.07 5.82 6.30
C VAL A 288 -1.98 6.50 7.11
N VAL A 289 -2.36 7.12 8.23
CA VAL A 289 -1.43 7.63 9.24
C VAL A 289 -1.76 6.95 10.55
N ARG A 290 -0.77 6.32 11.21
CA ARG A 290 -0.92 5.79 12.56
C ARG A 290 0.27 6.22 13.41
N ARG A 291 -0.01 6.80 14.57
CA ARG A 291 0.99 7.07 15.59
C ARG A 291 1.07 5.86 16.51
N LEU A 292 2.14 5.09 16.39
CA LEU A 292 2.36 3.84 17.08
C LEU A 292 3.44 4.03 18.15
N ALA A 293 3.06 4.11 19.42
CA ALA A 293 4.01 4.06 20.54
C ALA A 293 4.69 2.70 20.62
N GLN A 294 5.97 2.70 20.99
CA GLN A 294 6.78 1.49 21.11
C GLN A 294 7.38 1.37 22.52
N ASP A 295 6.99 0.32 23.26
CA ASP A 295 7.59 -0.07 24.53
C ASP A 295 8.87 -0.90 24.29
N VAL A 296 9.97 -0.18 24.05
CA VAL A 296 11.30 -0.76 23.80
C VAL A 296 11.79 -1.66 24.94
N PRO A 297 11.78 -1.24 26.23
CA PRO A 297 12.21 -2.11 27.30
C PRO A 297 11.32 -3.34 27.46
N GLY A 298 9.99 -3.20 27.32
CA GLY A 298 9.05 -4.32 27.38
C GLY A 298 9.30 -5.36 26.28
N TRP A 299 9.52 -4.92 25.04
CA TRP A 299 9.84 -5.80 23.91
C TRP A 299 11.08 -6.67 24.20
N TRP A 300 12.16 -6.04 24.64
CA TRP A 300 13.42 -6.73 24.91
C TRP A 300 13.35 -7.65 26.14
N ALA A 301 12.59 -7.27 27.16
CA ALA A 301 12.30 -8.13 28.30
C ALA A 301 11.52 -9.38 27.87
N GLN A 302 10.49 -9.25 27.03
CA GLN A 302 9.76 -10.40 26.49
C GLN A 302 10.63 -11.31 25.65
N ALA A 303 11.45 -10.77 24.76
CA ALA A 303 12.35 -11.59 23.96
C ALA A 303 13.32 -12.41 24.85
N ALA A 304 13.76 -11.85 25.99
CA ALA A 304 14.56 -12.58 26.96
C ALA A 304 13.76 -13.67 27.69
N ASP A 305 12.57 -13.34 28.19
CA ASP A 305 11.70 -14.27 28.92
C ASP A 305 11.33 -15.48 28.05
N LEU A 306 10.84 -15.23 26.82
CA LEU A 306 10.42 -16.27 25.89
C LEU A 306 11.61 -17.13 25.40
N ALA A 307 12.79 -16.54 25.22
CA ALA A 307 13.99 -17.31 24.88
C ALA A 307 14.42 -18.22 26.04
N ALA A 308 14.29 -17.78 27.29
CA ALA A 308 14.55 -18.61 28.46
C ALA A 308 13.54 -19.77 28.55
N GLU A 309 12.26 -19.50 28.32
CA GLU A 309 11.18 -20.49 28.29
C GLU A 309 11.43 -21.56 27.20
N LEU A 310 11.69 -21.14 25.97
CA LEU A 310 11.96 -22.05 24.85
C LEU A 310 13.20 -22.91 25.09
N ARG A 311 14.26 -22.34 25.69
CA ARG A 311 15.48 -23.10 26.04
C ARG A 311 15.19 -24.15 27.11
N ALA A 312 14.37 -23.83 28.12
CA ALA A 312 13.99 -24.79 29.15
C ALA A 312 13.20 -25.99 28.58
N ARG A 313 12.60 -25.83 27.40
CA ARG A 313 11.88 -26.86 26.64
C ARG A 313 12.74 -27.54 25.55
N ASP A 314 14.03 -27.22 25.47
CA ASP A 314 14.94 -27.67 24.39
C ASP A 314 14.44 -27.32 22.97
N ALA A 315 13.64 -26.25 22.84
CA ALA A 315 13.00 -25.89 21.58
C ALA A 315 13.88 -25.04 20.64
N ILE A 316 14.96 -24.45 21.15
CA ILE A 316 15.86 -23.54 20.43
C ILE A 316 17.33 -23.87 20.74
N PRO A 317 18.31 -23.40 19.94
CA PRO A 317 19.72 -23.61 20.22
C PRO A 317 20.15 -23.10 21.62
N PRO A 318 21.06 -23.79 22.33
CA PRO A 318 21.52 -23.35 23.66
C PRO A 318 22.04 -21.91 23.71
N GLU A 319 22.74 -21.48 22.65
CA GLU A 319 23.30 -20.15 22.44
C GLU A 319 22.28 -19.07 22.06
N ALA A 320 21.03 -19.45 21.73
CA ALA A 320 20.01 -18.52 21.25
C ALA A 320 19.51 -17.59 22.37
N GLY A 321 19.89 -16.32 22.31
CA GLY A 321 19.44 -15.28 23.25
C GLY A 321 18.21 -14.49 22.80
N SER A 322 17.96 -13.38 23.49
CA SER A 322 16.89 -12.43 23.16
C SER A 322 17.02 -11.87 21.74
N GLU A 323 18.23 -11.57 21.27
CA GLU A 323 18.48 -11.09 19.90
C GLU A 323 18.05 -12.12 18.84
N TRP A 324 18.36 -13.39 19.06
CA TRP A 324 18.01 -14.49 18.16
C TRP A 324 16.49 -14.67 18.06
N LEU A 325 15.79 -14.56 19.21
CA LEU A 325 14.33 -14.66 19.23
C LEU A 325 13.67 -13.42 18.64
N ALA A 326 14.10 -12.23 19.02
CA ALA A 326 13.56 -10.97 18.49
C ALA A 326 13.71 -10.92 16.95
N ALA A 327 14.84 -11.38 16.42
CA ALA A 327 15.03 -11.50 14.98
C ALA A 327 13.99 -12.40 14.30
N ARG A 328 13.64 -13.53 14.94
CA ARG A 328 12.60 -14.45 14.44
C ARG A 328 11.21 -13.88 14.55
N LEU A 329 10.86 -13.25 15.66
CA LEU A 329 9.56 -12.59 15.80
C LEU A 329 9.39 -11.43 14.81
N MET A 330 10.48 -10.73 14.45
CA MET A 330 10.46 -9.72 13.39
C MET A 330 10.45 -10.34 11.98
N GLY A 331 11.21 -11.41 11.78
CA GLY A 331 11.46 -12.08 10.49
C GLY A 331 12.80 -11.71 9.82
N ARG A 332 13.63 -10.88 10.46
CA ARG A 332 14.98 -10.46 10.03
C ARG A 332 15.84 -10.16 11.24
N TRP A 333 17.16 -10.28 11.08
CA TRP A 333 18.09 -9.71 12.05
C TRP A 333 17.97 -8.19 12.10
N ARG A 334 18.41 -7.59 13.21
CA ARG A 334 18.40 -6.14 13.37
C ARG A 334 19.14 -5.39 12.27
N SER A 335 20.21 -5.98 11.72
CA SER A 335 20.93 -5.45 10.56
C SER A 335 20.10 -5.35 9.28
N GLY A 336 18.97 -6.04 9.21
CA GLY A 336 18.16 -6.23 8.02
C GLY A 336 18.47 -7.53 7.27
N ALA A 337 19.47 -8.31 7.70
CA ALA A 337 19.80 -9.59 7.08
C ALA A 337 18.63 -10.59 7.17
N PRO A 338 18.25 -11.26 6.06
CA PRO A 338 17.16 -12.22 6.06
C PRO A 338 17.55 -13.54 6.74
N LEU A 339 16.68 -14.02 7.62
CA LEU A 339 16.87 -15.27 8.37
C LEU A 339 17.01 -16.50 7.47
N THR A 340 16.39 -16.50 6.30
CA THR A 340 16.48 -17.62 5.35
C THR A 340 17.88 -17.79 4.76
N LYS A 341 18.69 -16.71 4.70
CA LYS A 341 20.08 -16.75 4.21
C LYS A 341 21.09 -16.82 5.37
N TYR A 342 20.72 -16.30 6.53
CA TYR A 342 21.55 -16.24 7.72
C TYR A 342 20.78 -16.78 8.94
N PRO A 343 20.54 -18.10 9.04
CA PRO A 343 19.68 -18.66 10.08
C PRO A 343 20.29 -18.62 11.48
N ASP A 344 21.61 -18.75 11.59
CA ASP A 344 22.28 -18.98 12.88
C ASP A 344 22.77 -17.70 13.55
N ALA A 345 23.24 -16.71 12.78
CA ALA A 345 23.80 -15.47 13.30
C ALA A 345 23.60 -14.28 12.36
N ASP A 346 23.53 -13.07 12.93
CA ASP A 346 23.55 -11.82 12.16
C ASP A 346 24.93 -11.66 11.49
N PRO A 347 25.03 -11.54 10.16
CA PRO A 347 26.30 -11.27 9.49
C PRO A 347 26.86 -9.88 9.81
N HIS A 348 26.12 -9.03 10.56
CA HIS A 348 26.47 -7.66 10.91
C HIS A 348 27.00 -6.86 9.71
N PRO A 349 26.24 -6.81 8.58
CA PRO A 349 26.65 -6.00 7.45
C PRO A 349 26.80 -4.55 7.87
N ASP A 350 27.68 -3.83 7.17
CA ASP A 350 27.82 -2.38 7.31
C ASP A 350 26.40 -1.74 7.30
N PRO A 351 26.03 -0.88 8.25
CA PRO A 351 24.73 -0.19 8.30
C PRO A 351 24.31 0.40 6.94
N GLU A 352 25.30 0.81 6.13
CA GLU A 352 25.14 1.41 4.82
C GLU A 352 25.01 0.39 3.67
N THR A 353 25.19 -0.91 3.93
CA THR A 353 24.92 -1.99 2.96
C THR A 353 23.43 -2.05 2.66
N ASP A 354 23.08 -2.08 1.38
CA ASP A 354 21.69 -2.28 0.96
C ASP A 354 21.18 -3.61 1.53
N ALA A 355 20.00 -3.57 2.15
CA ALA A 355 19.45 -4.74 2.79
C ALA A 355 18.98 -5.75 1.74
N ASP A 356 19.42 -6.99 1.89
CA ASP A 356 19.07 -8.10 1.01
C ASP A 356 17.56 -8.40 1.09
N ASN A 357 16.82 -8.08 0.04
CA ASN A 357 15.38 -8.28 -0.05
C ASN A 357 14.99 -9.51 -0.89
N ASP A 358 15.96 -10.29 -1.37
CA ASP A 358 15.76 -11.49 -2.15
C ASP A 358 15.40 -12.67 -1.24
N VAL A 359 14.11 -12.68 -0.88
CA VAL A 359 13.46 -13.64 0.03
C VAL A 359 12.12 -14.00 -0.59
N THR A 360 11.79 -15.28 -0.66
CA THR A 360 10.51 -15.75 -1.23
C THR A 360 9.65 -16.49 -0.21
N TYR A 361 10.28 -17.09 0.82
CA TYR A 361 9.68 -18.06 1.74
C TYR A 361 9.15 -19.35 1.07
N GLY A 362 9.37 -19.54 -0.23
CA GLY A 362 8.91 -20.72 -0.97
C GLY A 362 9.47 -22.04 -0.42
N ASP A 363 10.70 -22.01 0.09
CA ASP A 363 11.35 -23.18 0.70
C ASP A 363 11.04 -23.33 2.21
N ASP A 364 10.17 -22.48 2.77
CA ASP A 364 9.86 -22.43 4.20
C ASP A 364 8.34 -22.38 4.46
N LEU A 365 7.52 -23.10 3.70
CA LEU A 365 6.04 -23.02 3.73
C LEU A 365 5.40 -23.20 5.13
N HIS A 366 6.07 -23.96 6.00
CA HIS A 366 5.61 -24.25 7.37
C HIS A 366 6.22 -23.31 8.43
N GLY A 367 7.07 -22.37 8.04
CA GLY A 367 7.68 -21.38 8.93
C GLY A 367 8.61 -21.98 9.97
N ARG A 368 9.47 -22.90 9.55
CA ARG A 368 10.51 -23.49 10.40
C ARG A 368 11.71 -22.56 10.55
N ALA A 369 12.10 -21.88 9.46
CA ALA A 369 13.20 -20.91 9.49
C ALA A 369 12.70 -19.53 9.95
N VAL A 370 11.57 -19.09 9.40
CA VAL A 370 10.91 -17.83 9.76
C VAL A 370 9.50 -18.16 10.27
N PRO A 371 9.25 -18.09 11.59
CA PRO A 371 7.96 -18.45 12.18
C PRO A 371 6.78 -17.81 11.46
N LEU A 372 5.65 -18.52 11.37
CA LEU A 372 4.47 -18.01 10.69
C LEU A 372 3.85 -16.77 11.38
N CYS A 373 4.10 -16.59 12.68
CA CYS A 373 3.71 -15.41 13.45
C CYS A 373 4.67 -14.20 13.28
N SER A 374 5.76 -14.35 12.51
CA SER A 374 6.76 -13.29 12.33
C SER A 374 6.18 -12.08 11.60
N HIS A 375 6.51 -10.89 12.05
CA HIS A 375 5.92 -9.64 11.55
C HIS A 375 6.06 -9.46 10.03
N LEU A 376 7.28 -9.58 9.51
CA LEU A 376 7.55 -9.42 8.08
C LEU A 376 6.87 -10.49 7.21
N ARG A 377 6.58 -11.66 7.79
CA ARG A 377 5.93 -12.76 7.09
C ARG A 377 4.42 -12.64 7.14
N LYS A 378 3.83 -12.24 8.27
CA LYS A 378 2.41 -11.90 8.39
C LYS A 378 2.04 -10.76 7.44
N THR A 379 2.86 -9.72 7.37
CA THR A 379 2.56 -8.52 6.57
C THR A 379 2.90 -8.65 5.09
N ASN A 380 3.77 -9.59 4.72
CA ASN A 380 4.05 -9.96 3.33
C ASN A 380 4.50 -11.44 3.26
N PRO A 381 3.57 -12.38 3.10
CA PRO A 381 3.87 -13.81 3.10
C PRO A 381 4.65 -14.32 1.86
N ARG A 382 4.73 -13.50 0.80
CA ARG A 382 5.40 -13.78 -0.47
C ARG A 382 4.96 -15.13 -1.08
N ASP A 383 5.87 -15.84 -1.74
CA ASP A 383 5.63 -17.16 -2.36
C ASP A 383 5.41 -18.26 -1.32
N GLY A 384 5.73 -18.00 -0.05
CA GLY A 384 5.59 -18.97 1.03
C GLY A 384 4.22 -19.01 1.70
N LEU A 385 3.17 -18.46 1.08
CA LEU A 385 1.81 -18.52 1.63
C LEU A 385 1.08 -19.78 1.23
N LEU A 386 1.17 -20.80 2.06
CA LEU A 386 0.24 -21.92 2.01
C LEU A 386 -0.96 -21.62 2.93
N ALA A 387 -2.12 -21.28 2.36
CA ALA A 387 -3.27 -20.79 3.13
C ALA A 387 -3.78 -21.83 4.13
N ARG A 388 -3.87 -23.11 3.74
CA ARG A 388 -4.08 -24.28 4.61
C ARG A 388 -3.01 -25.34 4.33
N VAL A 389 -2.65 -26.13 5.33
CA VAL A 389 -1.66 -27.22 5.16
C VAL A 389 -2.04 -28.22 4.06
N SER A 390 -3.34 -28.42 3.84
CA SER A 390 -3.87 -29.32 2.82
C SER A 390 -3.91 -28.74 1.40
N ASP A 391 -3.66 -27.44 1.22
CA ASP A 391 -3.71 -26.82 -0.10
C ASP A 391 -2.58 -27.38 -0.96
N PRO A 392 -2.82 -27.66 -2.26
CA PRO A 392 -1.81 -28.30 -3.11
C PRO A 392 -0.67 -27.35 -3.47
N GLU A 393 -0.92 -26.05 -3.53
CA GLU A 393 0.03 -25.03 -3.97
C GLU A 393 -0.11 -23.74 -3.13
N PRO A 394 0.96 -22.95 -2.99
CA PRO A 394 0.88 -21.63 -2.37
C PRO A 394 -0.05 -20.67 -3.13
N VAL A 395 -0.54 -19.66 -2.41
CA VAL A 395 -1.35 -18.58 -3.00
C VAL A 395 -0.50 -17.79 -3.98
N ALA A 396 -0.99 -17.65 -5.21
CA ALA A 396 -0.31 -16.90 -6.26
C ALA A 396 -0.04 -15.43 -5.86
N LEU A 397 1.07 -14.88 -6.32
CA LEU A 397 1.35 -13.45 -6.14
C LEU A 397 0.41 -12.60 -7.00
N GLN A 398 0.48 -12.79 -8.31
CA GLN A 398 -0.39 -12.12 -9.26
C GLN A 398 -1.84 -12.59 -9.10
N GLY A 399 -2.77 -11.65 -9.13
CA GLY A 399 -4.19 -11.87 -8.99
C GLY A 399 -4.65 -12.19 -7.56
N ALA A 400 -3.74 -12.20 -6.58
CA ALA A 400 -4.09 -12.35 -5.17
C ALA A 400 -3.24 -11.49 -4.23
N LEU A 401 -1.98 -11.85 -3.97
CA LEU A 401 -1.16 -11.16 -2.95
C LEU A 401 -0.64 -9.78 -3.37
N ASP A 402 -0.44 -9.54 -4.66
CA ASP A 402 -0.09 -8.22 -5.19
C ASP A 402 -1.15 -7.17 -4.85
N GLY A 403 -2.41 -7.59 -4.82
CA GLY A 403 -3.57 -6.77 -4.43
C GLY A 403 -3.57 -6.32 -2.96
N ARG A 404 -2.60 -6.76 -2.15
CA ARG A 404 -2.49 -6.49 -0.71
C ARG A 404 -1.32 -5.57 -0.35
N ARG A 405 -0.51 -5.19 -1.35
CA ARG A 405 0.75 -4.48 -1.12
C ARG A 405 0.51 -3.02 -0.72
N LEU A 406 1.40 -2.48 0.11
CA LEU A 406 1.35 -1.10 0.60
C LEU A 406 2.67 -0.39 0.28
N MET A 407 2.60 0.91 -0.04
CA MET A 407 3.79 1.77 -0.09
C MET A 407 4.00 2.43 1.27
N ARG A 408 4.99 2.00 2.06
CA ARG A 408 5.23 2.55 3.40
C ARG A 408 6.17 3.76 3.36
N ARG A 409 5.87 4.80 4.13
CA ARG A 409 6.66 6.01 4.39
C ARG A 409 6.78 6.30 5.88
N GLY A 410 6.80 5.23 6.69
CA GLY A 410 6.92 5.34 8.14
C GLY A 410 8.20 6.04 8.56
N VAL A 411 8.14 6.76 9.67
CA VAL A 411 9.27 7.51 10.23
C VAL A 411 9.25 7.47 11.76
N PRO A 412 10.38 7.19 12.44
CA PRO A 412 10.42 7.19 13.90
C PRO A 412 10.12 8.56 14.52
N TYR A 413 9.60 8.58 15.74
CA TYR A 413 9.48 9.78 16.57
C TYR A 413 10.01 9.53 17.98
N GLY A 414 10.40 10.60 18.68
CA GLY A 414 10.91 10.52 20.05
C GLY A 414 12.38 10.11 20.14
N ALA A 415 12.97 10.31 21.31
CA ALA A 415 14.36 9.97 21.57
C ALA A 415 14.58 8.46 21.74
N ARG A 416 15.77 8.00 21.39
CA ARG A 416 16.23 6.62 21.66
C ARG A 416 16.08 6.32 23.15
N PHE A 417 15.60 5.12 23.48
CA PHE A 417 15.58 4.64 24.86
C PHE A 417 16.98 4.61 25.50
N ASP A 418 17.08 5.20 26.69
CA ASP A 418 18.24 5.19 27.57
C ASP A 418 17.76 4.78 28.97
N PRO A 419 18.25 3.65 29.53
CA PRO A 419 17.84 3.21 30.87
C PRO A 419 18.27 4.16 31.98
N THR A 420 19.25 5.04 31.72
CA THR A 420 19.67 6.12 32.63
C THR A 420 19.01 7.47 32.30
N GLY A 421 18.22 7.48 31.22
CA GLY A 421 17.46 8.63 30.76
C GLY A 421 16.33 8.99 31.72
N GLY A 422 16.16 10.29 31.98
CA GLY A 422 15.02 10.80 32.74
C GLY A 422 13.75 10.85 31.90
N ALA A 423 12.92 11.88 32.11
CA ALA A 423 11.68 12.07 31.36
C ALA A 423 11.85 12.21 29.83
N GLU A 424 13.05 12.56 29.35
CA GLU A 424 13.31 12.79 27.93
C GLU A 424 13.54 11.51 27.11
N ASN A 425 14.16 10.50 27.72
CA ASN A 425 14.59 9.27 27.03
C ASN A 425 14.57 7.99 27.89
N GLY A 426 14.10 8.07 29.13
CA GLY A 426 13.85 6.93 30.03
C GLY A 426 12.68 6.05 29.60
N ALA A 427 12.33 5.04 30.39
CA ALA A 427 11.32 4.04 30.01
C ALA A 427 10.00 4.65 29.52
N ASP A 428 9.47 5.63 30.26
CA ASP A 428 8.16 6.24 30.02
C ASP A 428 8.16 7.36 28.96
N ALA A 429 9.32 7.74 28.40
CA ALA A 429 9.38 8.83 27.43
C ALA A 429 8.70 8.43 26.09
N PRO A 430 7.92 9.33 25.47
CA PRO A 430 7.15 9.00 24.27
C PRO A 430 8.09 8.74 23.09
N ARG A 431 7.96 7.54 22.50
CA ARG A 431 8.71 7.13 21.33
C ARG A 431 7.91 6.13 20.51
N GLY A 432 8.23 6.05 19.23
CA GLY A 432 7.69 5.00 18.39
C GLY A 432 7.79 5.34 16.91
N LEU A 433 6.80 4.92 16.15
CA LEU A 433 6.75 5.06 14.70
C LEU A 433 5.50 5.85 14.29
N VAL A 434 5.68 6.87 13.46
CA VAL A 434 4.59 7.41 12.65
C VAL A 434 4.51 6.53 11.42
N PHE A 435 3.63 5.54 11.43
CA PHE A 435 3.37 4.71 10.26
C PHE A 435 2.58 5.53 9.24
N VAL A 436 3.10 5.60 8.01
CA VAL A 436 2.40 6.18 6.87
C VAL A 436 2.39 5.15 5.75
N SER A 437 1.24 4.92 5.12
CA SER A 437 1.17 4.11 3.91
C SER A 437 0.25 4.69 2.83
N TYR A 438 0.57 4.35 1.59
CA TYR A 438 -0.21 4.72 0.40
C TYR A 438 -0.73 3.48 -0.32
N GLN A 439 -1.99 3.54 -0.73
CA GLN A 439 -2.72 2.48 -1.42
C GLN A 439 -3.92 3.05 -2.19
N ALA A 440 -4.39 2.34 -3.22
CA ALA A 440 -5.61 2.73 -3.94
C ALA A 440 -6.90 2.25 -3.27
N ASP A 441 -6.81 1.30 -2.33
CA ASP A 441 -7.96 0.72 -1.65
C ASP A 441 -7.65 0.42 -0.18
N LEU A 442 -8.31 1.12 0.74
CA LEU A 442 -8.11 0.94 2.19
C LEU A 442 -8.50 -0.47 2.64
N VAL A 443 -9.65 -0.96 2.17
CA VAL A 443 -10.23 -2.23 2.64
C VAL A 443 -9.43 -3.40 2.13
N ALA A 444 -9.10 -3.40 0.83
CA ALA A 444 -8.41 -4.52 0.20
C ALA A 444 -6.93 -4.63 0.60
N GLN A 445 -6.32 -3.54 1.09
CA GLN A 445 -4.90 -3.48 1.38
C GLN A 445 -4.63 -3.26 2.86
N PHE A 446 -4.67 -2.02 3.36
CA PHE A 446 -4.27 -1.73 4.75
C PHE A 446 -5.11 -2.50 5.77
N GLU A 447 -6.44 -2.39 5.65
CA GLU A 447 -7.35 -3.04 6.60
C GLU A 447 -7.33 -4.56 6.45
N PHE A 448 -7.15 -5.08 5.24
CA PHE A 448 -7.00 -6.51 5.02
C PHE A 448 -5.75 -7.05 5.72
N VAL A 449 -4.60 -6.41 5.51
CA VAL A 449 -3.34 -6.81 6.15
C VAL A 449 -3.47 -6.73 7.68
N GLN A 450 -4.03 -5.64 8.22
CA GLN A 450 -4.20 -5.49 9.66
C GLN A 450 -5.18 -6.53 10.23
N ARG A 451 -6.40 -6.62 9.69
CA ARG A 451 -7.47 -7.46 10.23
C ARG A 451 -7.24 -8.94 9.97
N SER A 452 -6.98 -9.28 8.71
CA SER A 452 -7.04 -10.66 8.21
C SER A 452 -5.69 -11.36 8.28
N TRP A 453 -4.58 -10.64 8.46
CA TRP A 453 -3.26 -11.25 8.65
C TRP A 453 -2.70 -10.98 10.04
N VAL A 454 -2.59 -9.71 10.43
CA VAL A 454 -1.95 -9.31 11.69
C VAL A 454 -2.77 -9.71 12.91
N GLU A 455 -4.05 -9.38 12.95
CA GLU A 455 -4.95 -9.66 14.08
C GLU A 455 -5.60 -11.05 14.04
N ALA A 456 -5.53 -11.74 12.89
CA ALA A 456 -6.08 -13.08 12.73
C ALA A 456 -5.21 -14.14 13.43
N GLU A 457 -5.80 -14.83 14.40
CA GLU A 457 -5.15 -15.92 15.14
C GLU A 457 -4.92 -17.17 14.30
N ASP A 458 -5.75 -17.40 13.30
CA ASP A 458 -5.75 -18.57 12.43
C ASP A 458 -5.08 -18.30 11.08
N PHE A 459 -4.37 -17.18 10.89
CA PHE A 459 -3.70 -16.88 9.62
C PHE A 459 -2.19 -17.19 9.63
N PRO A 460 -1.66 -17.97 8.67
CA PRO A 460 -2.40 -18.92 7.83
C PRO A 460 -2.97 -20.08 8.67
N VAL A 461 -3.92 -20.83 8.11
CA VAL A 461 -4.67 -21.85 8.86
C VAL A 461 -3.75 -23.02 9.21
N ARG A 462 -3.55 -23.25 10.50
CA ARG A 462 -2.72 -24.31 11.08
C ARG A 462 -3.43 -24.89 12.30
N ASP A 463 -3.04 -26.10 12.68
CA ASP A 463 -3.41 -26.74 13.95
C ASP A 463 -2.13 -27.21 14.66
N PRO A 464 -1.75 -26.63 15.80
CA PRO A 464 -2.41 -25.51 16.48
C PRO A 464 -2.36 -24.20 15.68
N ALA A 465 -3.26 -23.25 16.01
CA ALA A 465 -3.33 -21.94 15.35
C ALA A 465 -2.02 -21.16 15.46
N VAL A 466 -1.69 -20.38 14.42
CA VAL A 466 -0.43 -19.61 14.34
C VAL A 466 -0.36 -18.52 15.40
N GLY A 467 -1.50 -17.90 15.72
CA GLY A 467 -1.61 -16.71 16.54
C GLY A 467 -1.48 -15.42 15.75
N ARG A 468 -1.61 -14.30 16.48
CA ARG A 468 -1.46 -12.95 15.93
C ARG A 468 0.01 -12.64 15.60
N ASP A 469 0.21 -11.58 14.85
CA ASP A 469 1.54 -11.00 14.60
C ASP A 469 2.28 -10.74 15.92
N ALA A 470 3.54 -11.17 15.99
CA ALA A 470 4.33 -11.12 17.21
C ALA A 470 4.81 -9.72 17.63
N VAL A 471 4.68 -8.70 16.76
CA VAL A 471 5.18 -7.34 16.99
C VAL A 471 4.03 -6.34 17.12
N ILE A 472 3.13 -6.30 16.14
CA ILE A 472 2.05 -5.30 16.07
C ILE A 472 0.65 -5.87 16.31
N GLY A 473 0.55 -7.18 16.55
CA GLY A 473 -0.72 -7.80 16.95
C GLY A 473 -1.10 -7.41 18.37
N SER A 474 -2.39 -7.44 18.69
CA SER A 474 -2.93 -7.11 20.02
C SER A 474 -2.56 -8.10 21.16
N GLY A 475 -1.52 -8.92 20.99
CA GLY A 475 -1.07 -9.95 21.94
C GLY A 475 -1.88 -11.25 21.87
N GLY A 476 -1.65 -12.15 22.82
CA GLY A 476 -2.32 -13.46 22.91
C GLY A 476 -1.38 -14.64 22.67
N SER A 477 -1.95 -15.81 22.35
CA SER A 477 -1.15 -17.01 22.05
C SER A 477 -0.58 -16.94 20.63
N ALA A 478 0.68 -17.32 20.46
CA ALA A 478 1.30 -17.55 19.16
C ALA A 478 2.12 -18.83 19.14
N SER A 479 2.01 -19.60 18.05
CA SER A 479 2.76 -20.82 17.84
C SER A 479 4.17 -20.51 17.33
N PHE A 480 5.16 -21.22 17.87
CA PHE A 480 6.57 -21.08 17.53
C PHE A 480 7.19 -22.45 17.21
N PRO A 481 7.94 -22.59 16.11
CA PRO A 481 8.49 -23.88 15.68
C PRO A 481 9.59 -24.39 16.64
N VAL A 482 9.54 -25.68 16.96
CA VAL A 482 10.60 -26.39 17.68
C VAL A 482 11.72 -26.76 16.72
N ARG A 483 12.97 -26.45 17.08
CA ARG A 483 14.14 -26.78 16.26
C ARG A 483 14.21 -28.28 15.97
N GLY A 484 14.41 -28.64 14.70
CA GLY A 484 14.69 -30.01 14.28
C GLY A 484 13.49 -30.97 14.39
N SER A 485 12.28 -30.45 14.62
CA SER A 485 11.05 -31.24 14.66
C SER A 485 9.92 -30.54 13.91
N ASP A 486 8.76 -31.21 13.87
CA ASP A 486 7.51 -30.67 13.33
C ASP A 486 6.61 -30.10 14.45
N GLU A 487 7.08 -30.15 15.69
CA GLU A 487 6.34 -29.67 16.86
C GLU A 487 6.32 -28.15 16.92
N GLN A 488 5.26 -27.62 17.55
CA GLN A 488 5.05 -26.20 17.79
C GLN A 488 4.87 -25.98 19.29
N VAL A 489 5.47 -24.91 19.81
CA VAL A 489 5.24 -24.44 21.18
C VAL A 489 4.34 -23.22 21.14
N SER A 490 3.27 -23.22 21.93
CA SER A 490 2.48 -22.02 22.19
C SER A 490 3.22 -21.11 23.18
N LEU A 491 3.41 -19.85 22.77
CA LEU A 491 3.98 -18.76 23.54
C LEU A 491 2.90 -17.72 23.83
N THR A 492 2.95 -17.09 25.01
CA THR A 492 2.08 -15.95 25.32
C THR A 492 2.79 -14.65 24.96
N MET A 493 2.25 -13.92 23.98
CA MET A 493 2.75 -12.64 23.50
C MET A 493 2.02 -11.48 24.20
N ARG A 494 2.77 -10.50 24.67
CA ARG A 494 2.26 -9.20 25.16
C ARG A 494 2.34 -8.15 24.04
N PRO A 495 1.43 -7.16 24.01
CA PRO A 495 1.53 -6.04 23.07
C PRO A 495 2.58 -5.03 23.55
N PHE A 496 3.42 -4.53 22.62
CA PHE A 496 4.40 -3.45 22.87
C PHE A 496 4.24 -2.28 21.90
N VAL A 497 3.30 -2.40 20.97
CA VAL A 497 2.95 -1.36 20.02
C VAL A 497 1.55 -0.89 20.36
N ARG A 498 1.43 0.39 20.71
CA ARG A 498 0.16 1.00 21.10
C ARG A 498 -0.25 2.07 20.11
N THR A 499 -1.49 2.03 19.66
CA THR A 499 -2.04 3.07 18.79
C THR A 499 -2.44 4.28 19.62
N GLU A 500 -1.88 5.44 19.29
CA GLU A 500 -2.14 6.71 19.99
C GLU A 500 -2.78 7.75 19.07
N GLY A 501 -3.24 7.35 17.90
CA GLY A 501 -3.91 8.21 16.93
C GLY A 501 -3.81 7.62 15.53
N ALA A 502 -4.90 7.74 14.78
CA ALA A 502 -4.95 7.25 13.41
C ALA A 502 -5.82 8.14 12.52
N LEU A 503 -5.48 8.21 11.23
CA LEU A 503 -6.26 8.91 10.21
C LEU A 503 -6.28 8.11 8.91
N TYR A 504 -7.42 8.18 8.22
CA TYR A 504 -7.48 7.94 6.78
C TYR A 504 -7.62 9.28 6.07
N ALA A 505 -6.72 9.53 5.12
CA ALA A 505 -6.71 10.69 4.25
C ALA A 505 -6.67 10.24 2.78
N PHE A 506 -6.94 11.14 1.87
CA PHE A 506 -6.76 10.97 0.44
C PHE A 506 -5.79 12.04 -0.05
N THR A 507 -4.69 11.61 -0.68
CA THR A 507 -3.64 12.47 -1.25
C THR A 507 -3.99 12.72 -2.70
N PRO A 508 -4.58 13.88 -3.07
CA PRO A 508 -5.10 14.11 -4.40
C PRO A 508 -3.98 14.43 -5.39
N SER A 509 -4.27 14.30 -6.69
CA SER A 509 -3.39 14.79 -7.75
C SER A 509 -3.29 16.33 -7.76
N LEU A 510 -2.27 16.88 -8.41
CA LEU A 510 -2.07 18.33 -8.54
C LEU A 510 -3.26 18.98 -9.27
N THR A 511 -3.82 18.32 -10.29
CA THR A 511 -5.06 18.76 -10.93
C THR A 511 -6.25 18.74 -9.96
N ALA A 512 -6.41 17.69 -9.16
CA ALA A 512 -7.46 17.63 -8.15
C ALA A 512 -7.33 18.73 -7.11
N LEU A 513 -6.11 19.00 -6.62
CA LEU A 513 -5.83 20.09 -5.68
C LEU A 513 -6.19 21.46 -6.27
N ARG A 514 -5.90 21.70 -7.56
CA ARG A 514 -6.31 22.93 -8.26
C ARG A 514 -7.84 23.07 -8.27
N ARG A 515 -8.55 22.00 -8.63
CA ARG A 515 -10.02 22.00 -8.69
C ARG A 515 -10.65 22.17 -7.31
N LEU A 516 -10.11 21.53 -6.28
CA LEU A 516 -10.53 21.71 -4.88
C LEU A 516 -10.36 23.16 -4.43
N ALA A 517 -9.19 23.75 -4.67
CA ALA A 517 -8.90 25.14 -4.32
C ALA A 517 -9.83 26.13 -5.05
N ALA A 518 -10.17 25.84 -6.31
CA ALA A 518 -11.10 26.64 -7.10
C ALA A 518 -12.59 26.38 -6.79
N GLY A 519 -12.92 25.35 -6.01
CA GLY A 519 -14.31 24.95 -5.77
C GLY A 519 -15.01 24.36 -7.01
N GLU A 520 -14.26 23.74 -7.92
CA GLU A 520 -14.73 23.20 -9.22
C GLU A 520 -15.17 21.72 -9.14
N ILE A 521 -15.20 21.14 -7.95
CA ILE A 521 -15.66 19.76 -7.73
C ILE A 521 -17.11 19.79 -7.31
N VAL A 522 -17.97 19.13 -8.10
CA VAL A 522 -19.40 19.02 -7.82
C VAL A 522 -19.62 17.94 -6.76
N PRO A 523 -20.34 18.22 -5.67
CA PRO A 523 -20.67 17.21 -4.67
C PRO A 523 -21.57 16.11 -5.25
N GLY A 524 -21.31 14.86 -4.85
CA GLY A 524 -22.22 13.72 -5.06
C GLY A 524 -22.68 13.47 -6.50
N GLU A 525 -21.83 12.84 -7.33
CA GLU A 525 -22.24 12.44 -8.69
C GLU A 525 -23.51 11.56 -8.68
N PRO A 526 -24.45 11.76 -9.63
CA PRO A 526 -25.68 10.97 -9.68
C PRO A 526 -25.39 9.48 -9.99
N PRO A 527 -26.33 8.57 -9.67
CA PRO A 527 -26.26 7.17 -10.08
C PRO A 527 -25.96 7.01 -11.58
N ARG A 528 -25.13 6.03 -11.93
CA ARG A 528 -24.72 5.73 -13.31
C ARG A 528 -24.59 4.24 -13.53
N ASP A 529 -24.96 3.80 -14.72
CA ASP A 529 -24.79 2.42 -15.16
C ASP A 529 -23.33 1.99 -15.07
N ARG A 530 -23.11 0.77 -14.57
CA ARG A 530 -21.82 0.09 -14.57
C ARG A 530 -21.89 -1.06 -15.56
N GLU A 531 -21.21 -0.90 -16.68
CA GLU A 531 -21.07 -1.96 -17.69
C GLU A 531 -19.71 -2.64 -17.51
N LEU A 532 -19.70 -3.97 -17.45
CA LEU A 532 -18.49 -4.77 -17.45
C LEU A 532 -18.52 -5.78 -18.59
N ALA A 533 -17.48 -5.75 -19.42
CA ALA A 533 -17.23 -6.79 -20.41
C ALA A 533 -16.56 -8.00 -19.73
N ALA A 534 -16.89 -9.20 -20.20
CA ALA A 534 -16.22 -10.41 -19.77
C ALA A 534 -14.73 -10.44 -20.21
N PRO A 535 -13.86 -11.18 -19.49
CA PRO A 535 -14.15 -11.91 -18.26
C PRO A 535 -14.12 -11.02 -17.01
N VAL A 536 -15.03 -11.27 -16.07
CA VAL A 536 -15.05 -10.62 -14.75
C VAL A 536 -15.17 -11.69 -13.67
N VAL A 537 -14.39 -11.57 -12.60
CA VAL A 537 -14.55 -12.38 -11.40
C VAL A 537 -14.93 -11.46 -10.26
N LEU A 538 -16.00 -11.80 -9.54
CA LEU A 538 -16.40 -11.16 -8.28
C LEU A 538 -16.02 -12.11 -7.14
N ARG A 539 -15.11 -11.65 -6.28
CA ARG A 539 -14.73 -12.32 -5.03
C ARG A 539 -15.70 -11.94 -3.91
N ARG A 540 -15.70 -12.71 -2.82
CA ARG A 540 -16.58 -12.46 -1.66
C ARG A 540 -16.36 -11.04 -1.13
N GLY A 541 -17.47 -10.36 -0.85
CA GLY A 541 -17.53 -8.97 -0.43
C GLY A 541 -17.40 -7.95 -1.56
N GLU A 542 -16.94 -8.32 -2.76
CA GLU A 542 -16.83 -7.39 -3.88
C GLU A 542 -18.21 -7.00 -4.41
N VAL A 543 -18.37 -5.72 -4.74
CA VAL A 543 -19.65 -5.12 -5.12
C VAL A 543 -19.48 -4.26 -6.36
N ILE A 544 -20.37 -4.45 -7.35
CA ILE A 544 -20.57 -3.53 -8.46
C ILE A 544 -21.73 -2.61 -8.08
N SER A 545 -21.51 -1.29 -8.03
CA SER A 545 -22.58 -0.34 -7.69
C SER A 545 -22.79 0.75 -8.73
N SER A 546 -24.07 0.92 -9.08
CA SER A 546 -24.56 2.06 -9.86
C SER A 546 -25.01 3.23 -8.99
N GLY A 547 -24.97 3.11 -7.66
CA GLY A 547 -25.58 4.03 -6.70
C GLY A 547 -27.03 3.70 -6.36
N SER A 548 -27.81 3.19 -7.32
CA SER A 548 -29.19 2.74 -7.10
C SER A 548 -29.30 1.24 -6.85
N ALA A 549 -28.42 0.46 -7.49
CA ALA A 549 -28.31 -0.99 -7.36
C ALA A 549 -26.88 -1.40 -7.00
N ARG A 550 -26.75 -2.50 -6.25
CA ARG A 550 -25.50 -3.05 -5.72
C ARG A 550 -25.50 -4.56 -5.91
N LEU A 551 -24.83 -5.04 -6.96
CA LEU A 551 -24.63 -6.47 -7.18
C LEU A 551 -23.40 -6.91 -6.38
N ARG A 552 -23.58 -7.77 -5.37
CA ARG A 552 -22.52 -8.20 -4.46
C ARG A 552 -22.48 -9.72 -4.40
N PHE A 553 -21.27 -10.28 -4.48
CA PHE A 553 -21.04 -11.66 -4.07
C PHE A 553 -20.79 -11.68 -2.57
N GLU A 554 -21.74 -12.19 -1.81
CA GLU A 554 -21.80 -12.07 -0.36
C GLU A 554 -20.85 -13.07 0.33
N GLU A 555 -20.58 -12.83 1.62
CA GLU A 555 -19.73 -13.72 2.44
C GLU A 555 -20.35 -15.12 2.65
N ASP A 556 -21.67 -15.24 2.54
CA ASP A 556 -22.41 -16.51 2.59
C ASP A 556 -22.44 -17.26 1.24
N SER A 557 -21.58 -16.87 0.30
CA SER A 557 -21.41 -17.51 -1.00
C SER A 557 -22.63 -17.40 -1.94
N ASP A 558 -23.48 -16.38 -1.77
CA ASP A 558 -24.59 -16.10 -2.67
C ASP A 558 -24.39 -14.77 -3.42
N LEU A 559 -24.97 -14.66 -4.61
CA LEU A 559 -24.94 -13.45 -5.41
C LEU A 559 -26.25 -12.69 -5.23
N ARG A 560 -26.19 -11.48 -4.69
CA ARG A 560 -27.37 -10.68 -4.36
C ARG A 560 -27.32 -9.31 -4.98
N LEU A 561 -28.50 -8.82 -5.41
CA LEU A 561 -28.71 -7.43 -5.76
C LEU A 561 -29.36 -6.72 -4.57
N ARG A 562 -28.75 -5.62 -4.14
CA ARG A 562 -29.29 -4.72 -3.12
C ARG A 562 -29.65 -3.37 -3.71
N ASN A 563 -30.64 -2.70 -3.13
CA ASN A 563 -30.93 -1.31 -3.45
C ASN A 563 -29.97 -0.35 -2.71
N ALA A 564 -30.13 0.96 -2.93
CA ALA A 564 -29.32 2.00 -2.28
C ALA A 564 -29.37 1.99 -0.73
N ARG A 565 -30.39 1.38 -0.12
CA ARG A 565 -30.55 1.22 1.34
C ARG A 565 -29.92 -0.07 1.88
N GLU A 566 -29.20 -0.82 1.05
CA GLU A 566 -28.65 -2.15 1.34
C GLU A 566 -29.72 -3.23 1.58
N GLU A 567 -30.97 -3.02 1.17
CA GLU A 567 -32.02 -4.04 1.24
C GLU A 567 -31.87 -5.00 0.04
N VAL A 568 -31.93 -6.31 0.30
CA VAL A 568 -31.89 -7.33 -0.77
C VAL A 568 -33.18 -7.25 -1.58
N VAL A 569 -33.06 -7.11 -2.90
CA VAL A 569 -34.18 -7.06 -3.84
C VAL A 569 -34.18 -8.24 -4.82
N TRP A 570 -33.04 -8.92 -4.97
CA TRP A 570 -32.91 -10.15 -5.75
C TRP A 570 -31.74 -10.98 -5.22
N GLU A 571 -31.83 -12.30 -5.32
CA GLU A 571 -30.78 -13.26 -4.98
C GLU A 571 -30.77 -14.40 -6.00
N ALA A 572 -29.60 -15.01 -6.22
CA ALA A 572 -29.49 -16.18 -7.09
C ALA A 572 -30.13 -17.43 -6.44
N GLY A 573 -30.01 -17.58 -5.11
CA GLY A 573 -30.79 -18.52 -4.29
C GLY A 573 -30.48 -20.01 -4.44
N GLU A 574 -29.67 -20.41 -5.43
CA GLU A 574 -29.53 -21.82 -5.83
C GLU A 574 -28.12 -22.43 -5.62
N ALA A 575 -27.15 -21.69 -5.06
CA ALA A 575 -25.76 -22.16 -4.95
C ALA A 575 -25.41 -22.96 -3.67
N GLY A 576 -26.38 -23.22 -2.78
CA GLY A 576 -26.18 -24.08 -1.60
C GLY A 576 -25.12 -23.61 -0.58
N GLY A 577 -24.58 -22.39 -0.72
CA GLY A 577 -23.50 -21.87 0.12
C GLY A 577 -22.09 -22.35 -0.27
N GLU A 578 -21.96 -23.14 -1.34
CA GLU A 578 -20.70 -23.78 -1.75
C GLU A 578 -19.89 -22.94 -2.75
N ALA A 579 -20.48 -21.88 -3.31
CA ALA A 579 -19.79 -21.07 -4.32
C ALA A 579 -18.53 -20.40 -3.75
N GLY A 580 -17.42 -20.54 -4.47
CA GLY A 580 -16.15 -19.87 -4.16
C GLY A 580 -16.05 -18.48 -4.79
N ARG A 581 -16.73 -18.26 -5.92
CA ARG A 581 -16.70 -17.00 -6.68
C ARG A 581 -17.89 -16.88 -7.63
N ALA A 582 -18.19 -15.65 -8.05
CA ALA A 582 -19.07 -15.38 -9.18
C ALA A 582 -18.25 -14.93 -10.39
N GLU A 583 -18.63 -15.37 -11.59
CA GLU A 583 -17.92 -15.11 -12.84
C GLU A 583 -18.87 -14.60 -13.92
N PHE A 584 -18.51 -13.51 -14.60
CA PHE A 584 -19.10 -13.15 -15.88
C PHE A 584 -18.15 -13.60 -17.00
N ARG A 585 -18.57 -14.60 -17.77
CA ARG A 585 -17.74 -15.36 -18.71
C ARG A 585 -17.86 -14.83 -20.15
N GLU A 586 -16.84 -15.12 -20.96
CA GLU A 586 -16.78 -14.70 -22.37
C GLU A 586 -17.91 -15.26 -23.24
N ASP A 587 -18.55 -16.36 -22.80
CA ASP A 587 -19.73 -16.94 -23.46
C ASP A 587 -21.04 -16.18 -23.15
N GLY A 588 -20.97 -15.11 -22.35
CA GLY A 588 -22.09 -14.26 -21.97
C GLY A 588 -22.84 -14.69 -20.70
N ARG A 589 -22.40 -15.73 -19.98
CA ARG A 589 -23.03 -16.18 -18.73
C ARG A 589 -22.48 -15.48 -17.50
N LEU A 590 -23.37 -15.13 -16.57
CA LEU A 590 -23.05 -14.88 -15.17
C LEU A 590 -23.27 -16.18 -14.39
N VAL A 591 -22.23 -16.67 -13.72
CA VAL A 591 -22.16 -18.02 -13.15
C VAL A 591 -21.66 -17.95 -11.71
N LEU A 592 -22.27 -18.73 -10.80
CA LEU A 592 -21.69 -19.07 -9.51
C LEU A 592 -21.00 -20.42 -9.62
N VAL A 593 -19.77 -20.51 -9.14
CA VAL A 593 -18.95 -21.72 -9.24
C VAL A 593 -18.37 -22.14 -7.90
N ASP A 594 -18.17 -23.44 -7.72
CA ASP A 594 -17.43 -23.99 -6.58
C ASP A 594 -15.92 -23.75 -6.69
N ALA A 595 -15.14 -24.31 -5.76
CA ALA A 595 -13.69 -24.18 -5.72
C ALA A 595 -13.02 -24.84 -6.94
N GLU A 596 -13.60 -25.94 -7.43
CA GLU A 596 -13.17 -26.74 -8.58
C GLU A 596 -13.56 -26.11 -9.93
N GLY A 597 -14.42 -25.08 -9.92
CA GLY A 597 -14.89 -24.35 -11.09
C GLY A 597 -16.15 -24.92 -11.73
N ALA A 598 -16.82 -25.90 -11.11
CA ALA A 598 -18.11 -26.40 -11.56
C ALA A 598 -19.20 -25.35 -11.32
N ALA A 599 -20.10 -25.19 -12.29
CA ALA A 599 -21.19 -24.23 -12.22
C ALA A 599 -22.29 -24.75 -11.28
N LEU A 600 -22.58 -23.99 -10.24
CA LEU A 600 -23.66 -24.23 -9.28
C LEU A 600 -24.95 -23.51 -9.71
N TRP A 601 -24.81 -22.35 -10.34
CA TRP A 601 -25.91 -21.54 -10.90
C TRP A 601 -25.41 -20.77 -12.10
N ALA A 602 -26.24 -20.55 -13.12
CA ALA A 602 -25.88 -19.75 -14.28
C ALA A 602 -27.08 -19.04 -14.92
N THR A 603 -26.86 -17.85 -15.47
CA THR A 603 -27.85 -17.20 -16.32
C THR A 603 -28.03 -17.94 -17.65
N PRO A 604 -29.24 -17.97 -18.23
CA PRO A 604 -29.52 -18.64 -19.50
C PRO A 604 -29.09 -17.80 -20.71
N THR A 605 -27.82 -17.40 -20.75
CA THR A 605 -27.27 -16.44 -21.72
C THR A 605 -26.05 -16.98 -22.48
N GLU A 606 -25.85 -18.29 -22.48
CA GLU A 606 -24.74 -18.97 -23.19
C GLU A 606 -24.77 -18.70 -24.70
N GLY A 607 -23.59 -18.61 -25.30
CA GLY A 607 -23.40 -18.39 -26.74
C GLY A 607 -23.44 -16.92 -27.17
N ASN A 608 -23.52 -15.98 -26.23
CA ASN A 608 -23.58 -14.55 -26.50
C ASN A 608 -22.22 -13.89 -26.23
N ALA A 609 -21.23 -14.26 -27.04
CA ALA A 609 -19.90 -13.66 -26.94
C ALA A 609 -19.94 -12.14 -27.14
N GLY A 610 -19.18 -11.41 -26.32
CA GLY A 610 -19.21 -9.94 -26.31
C GLY A 610 -20.38 -9.32 -25.56
N ALA A 611 -21.21 -10.12 -24.86
CA ALA A 611 -22.19 -9.59 -23.94
C ALA A 611 -21.54 -8.82 -22.78
N VAL A 612 -22.28 -7.88 -22.20
CA VAL A 612 -21.87 -7.06 -21.05
C VAL A 612 -22.83 -7.24 -19.89
N LEU A 613 -22.27 -7.33 -18.67
CA LEU A 613 -23.01 -7.27 -17.42
C LEU A 613 -23.23 -5.80 -17.06
N VAL A 614 -24.48 -5.41 -16.84
CA VAL A 614 -24.87 -4.03 -16.52
C VAL A 614 -25.56 -4.00 -15.16
N VAL A 615 -24.98 -3.27 -14.21
CA VAL A 615 -25.68 -2.83 -12.99
C VAL A 615 -26.15 -1.41 -13.25
N ALA A 616 -27.45 -1.23 -13.41
CA ALA A 616 -28.03 -0.01 -13.94
C ALA A 616 -28.47 0.96 -12.85
N ALA A 617 -28.50 2.24 -13.18
CA ALA A 617 -28.92 3.33 -12.31
C ALA A 617 -30.42 3.33 -12.01
N ASP A 618 -31.21 2.53 -12.73
CA ASP A 618 -32.65 2.32 -12.49
C ASP A 618 -32.96 1.25 -11.42
N GLY A 619 -31.92 0.65 -10.82
CA GLY A 619 -32.07 -0.31 -9.73
C GLY A 619 -31.99 -1.78 -10.15
N GLU A 620 -31.71 -2.08 -11.42
CA GLU A 620 -31.68 -3.44 -11.95
C GLU A 620 -30.26 -3.91 -12.34
N ALA A 621 -29.99 -5.21 -12.22
CA ALA A 621 -28.89 -5.86 -12.94
C ALA A 621 -29.40 -6.63 -14.18
N ARG A 622 -28.69 -6.50 -15.32
CA ARG A 622 -29.05 -7.10 -16.61
C ARG A 622 -27.81 -7.52 -17.41
N ILE A 623 -27.99 -8.46 -18.34
CA ILE A 623 -26.97 -8.83 -19.35
C ILE A 623 -27.45 -8.35 -20.71
N ARG A 624 -26.61 -7.60 -21.43
CA ARG A 624 -26.87 -7.11 -22.78
C ARG A 624 -25.96 -7.81 -23.79
N SER A 625 -26.50 -8.19 -24.95
CA SER A 625 -25.70 -8.68 -26.08
C SER A 625 -24.79 -7.58 -26.65
N ALA A 626 -23.85 -7.97 -27.52
CA ALA A 626 -22.98 -7.03 -28.23
C ALA A 626 -23.77 -5.99 -29.06
N ASP A 627 -24.95 -6.38 -29.56
CA ASP A 627 -25.86 -5.51 -30.33
C ASP A 627 -26.80 -4.68 -29.44
N GLY A 628 -26.72 -4.85 -28.11
CA GLY A 628 -27.49 -4.07 -27.13
C GLY A 628 -28.83 -4.69 -26.70
N GLU A 629 -29.18 -5.89 -27.16
CA GLU A 629 -30.39 -6.58 -26.73
C GLU A 629 -30.26 -7.10 -25.29
N VAL A 630 -31.31 -6.94 -24.46
CA VAL A 630 -31.31 -7.45 -23.08
C VAL A 630 -31.60 -8.95 -23.08
N LEU A 631 -30.58 -9.75 -22.76
CA LEU A 631 -30.64 -11.23 -22.74
C LEU A 631 -31.20 -11.78 -21.43
N TRP A 632 -30.89 -11.11 -20.31
CA TRP A 632 -31.33 -11.49 -18.97
C TRP A 632 -31.43 -10.26 -18.08
N ARG A 633 -32.32 -10.30 -17.07
CA ARG A 633 -32.48 -9.23 -16.08
C ARG A 633 -33.04 -9.75 -14.76
N THR A 634 -32.77 -9.03 -13.67
CA THR A 634 -33.28 -9.35 -12.32
C THR A 634 -34.75 -8.99 -12.09
N GLY A 635 -35.34 -8.10 -12.91
CA GLY A 635 -36.76 -7.72 -12.78
C GLY A 635 -37.06 -6.83 -11.58
N THR A 636 -36.07 -6.06 -11.12
CA THR A 636 -36.10 -5.25 -9.89
C THR A 636 -36.23 -3.75 -10.13
N ALA A 637 -36.28 -3.31 -11.40
CA ALA A 637 -36.53 -1.91 -11.75
C ALA A 637 -37.90 -1.48 -11.21
N GLY A 638 -37.92 -0.31 -10.54
CA GLY A 638 -39.12 0.29 -9.94
C GLY A 638 -39.97 1.11 -10.91
#